data_AF-A0A0N4ZDC5-F1
#
_entry.id   AF-A0A0N4ZDC5-F1
#
_cell.length_a   1.000
_cell.length_b   1.000
_cell.length_c   1.000
_cell.angle_alpha   90.00
_cell.angle_beta   90.00
_cell.angle_gamma   90.00
#
_symmetry.space_group_name_H-M   'P 1'
#
loop_
_entity.id
_entity.type
_entity.pdbx_description
1 polymer ?
#
loop_
_entity_poly.entity_id
_entity_poly.type
_entity_poly.pdbx_seq_one_letter_code
_entity_poly.pdbx_strand_id
1 'polypeptide(L)'
;MTLEDVCSQNIISKRILSNIDSLDDITNFMTTTYPLCNYLNTTPIKKTFSIPSNTFTITYEFFAQSYQYNWDNTTISYNGERLSIGELYRYLLSKPKEYFEHINNIKIGVYGTHQYIEMSILESFFECMATFIDEIFELYPNAYSLNFDGNDFIVGFISQHLRSKKIRKMKGLRLGPLIDYCKEKPDVCHEMVNGLSNLEEMDIFINDPELNYKGDYMKGLVPLLNHLSKKKNNKLSISGRREAEEMHVFKEFIELTLINKLNVSLERLGSNNETLLNEFNNLNSDFSRFPASNITSLDIKISTVHILGLLFKSLPIFLNLKILNLDLKKSLLDEILNVTSGNIHNGNFNCEQFKEIPNVEKFCLKFQVDEKVEDYMERYERLFPIMNDLTKEVLLNLNDKIKILILESIPDLSQEMGNILIRNCPNITDLILAPLNTIDPRFIENMKNLNFLHLKHIFNLNIPKEIKIIIVSHKKDSLSKELGDATTDDANSYFQTQFNRTFKLPKLFDTQNDASNSLNCVACKLTMGSVIEMSRNNTPLSDIETYILNRCDEVKTQIHEICIGMAKSFTDEGVFVLKRTNYTADQICGAFIADCKSADDPLNDMWKFDVPNGKPIVKGWPKVNKPQSTLRVLHLTDIHIDLQYVVGSEADCMTGDSNDRMVCCREYSEVKNKTIKIPAGYWGSPHTCDIPYRTFINAMEHISKHDKFDYIIITGDFESHDMWEYTKSKTMSNVMNVSAVIESYFPNTPIYQATGNHEGVPMDAMGPHAMPEYSTRGPQWLYNTFAQAWKRDLPPSTATNIKYRASYSIKPFKGLKIISLNTVYCSKNNFYNYLNQSDPDDTMAWLVNELLESEKDNEKVHIISHIPPGSTYCLKGWSFNFYDIVYRFEDTIGALIYGHVHKDYFQVYYENGDINSRPYHVNYVAPSLTTFSNSNPAYRVYTVDGNYEGSSFTIIESETYYANLTETSETKPPEWKLEYKLKEEYGMNDLSPESFHNVTVKFEHDLELFDKYYLYYNRNYRSCKATCRMNAICALRSARSYDKSNFCNE
;
A
#
# COMPACT_ATOMS: atom_id res chain seq x y z
N MET A 1 -20.99 48.97 1.28
CA MET A 1 -21.73 47.85 1.89
C MET A 1 -21.08 47.60 3.23
N THR A 2 -21.80 47.66 4.34
CA THR A 2 -21.17 47.43 5.65
C THR A 2 -20.80 45.95 5.79
N LEU A 3 -19.90 45.60 6.72
CA LEU A 3 -19.54 44.19 6.93
C LEU A 3 -20.78 43.36 7.29
N GLU A 4 -21.72 43.95 8.02
CA GLU A 4 -23.02 43.36 8.34
C GLU A 4 -23.86 43.08 7.10
N ASP A 5 -23.94 44.02 6.16
CA ASP A 5 -24.68 43.84 4.90
C ASP A 5 -24.06 42.73 4.04
N VAL A 6 -22.73 42.66 3.99
CA VAL A 6 -21.99 41.60 3.27
C VAL A 6 -22.22 40.23 3.91
N CYS A 7 -22.15 40.15 5.25
CA CYS A 7 -22.35 38.90 5.99
C CYS A 7 -23.83 38.48 6.09
N SER A 8 -24.79 39.39 5.90
CA SER A 8 -26.21 39.03 5.80
C SER A 8 -26.50 38.16 4.56
N GLN A 9 -25.62 38.22 3.54
CA GLN A 9 -25.70 37.34 2.38
C GLN A 9 -25.17 35.95 2.73
N ASN A 10 -26.09 35.00 2.84
CA ASN A 10 -25.85 33.60 3.26
C ASN A 10 -24.68 32.91 2.53
N ILE A 11 -24.43 33.25 1.27
CA ILE A 11 -23.34 32.69 0.47
C ILE A 11 -21.98 33.25 0.90
N ILE A 12 -21.91 34.53 1.22
CA ILE A 12 -20.67 35.21 1.59
C ILE A 12 -20.32 34.91 3.05
N SER A 13 -21.29 34.92 3.97
CA SER A 13 -21.05 34.50 5.36
C SER A 13 -20.59 33.06 5.44
N LYS A 14 -21.21 32.14 4.69
CA LYS A 14 -20.74 30.74 4.61
C LYS A 14 -19.30 30.64 4.13
N ARG A 15 -18.91 31.43 3.12
CA ARG A 15 -17.52 31.45 2.62
C ARG A 15 -16.54 32.04 3.63
N ILE A 16 -16.91 33.11 4.32
CA ILE A 16 -16.03 33.71 5.34
C ILE A 16 -15.85 32.73 6.51
N LEU A 17 -16.94 32.18 7.05
CA LEU A 17 -16.91 31.20 8.14
C LEU A 17 -16.19 29.90 7.76
N SER A 18 -16.28 29.46 6.50
CA SER A 18 -15.58 28.26 6.02
C SER A 18 -14.07 28.44 5.85
N ASN A 19 -13.57 29.68 5.90
CA ASN A 19 -12.15 30.01 5.78
C ASN A 19 -11.57 30.61 7.08
N ILE A 20 -12.30 30.52 8.20
CA ILE A 20 -11.77 30.87 9.52
C ILE A 20 -11.25 29.58 10.17
N ASP A 21 -9.94 29.54 10.39
CA ASP A 21 -9.22 28.31 10.74
C ASP A 21 -9.35 27.92 12.22
N SER A 22 -9.78 28.84 13.10
CA SER A 22 -9.96 28.59 14.55
C SER A 22 -11.42 28.79 15.02
N LEU A 23 -11.88 28.00 16.00
CA LEU A 23 -13.18 28.21 16.66
C LEU A 23 -13.19 29.48 17.53
N ASP A 24 -12.03 29.92 18.01
CA ASP A 24 -11.88 31.17 18.78
C ASP A 24 -12.06 32.40 17.88
N ASP A 25 -11.54 32.37 16.65
CA ASP A 25 -11.74 33.45 15.68
C ASP A 25 -13.19 33.59 15.24
N ILE A 26 -13.93 32.47 15.16
CA ILE A 26 -15.38 32.47 14.95
C ILE A 26 -16.09 33.11 16.14
N THR A 27 -15.65 32.83 17.37
CA THR A 27 -16.22 33.40 18.60
C THR A 27 -15.92 34.90 18.72
N ASN A 28 -14.73 35.35 18.34
CA ASN A 28 -14.34 36.75 18.24
C ASN A 28 -15.11 37.49 17.11
N PHE A 29 -15.39 36.80 16.00
CA PHE A 29 -16.21 37.29 14.89
C PHE A 29 -17.71 37.39 15.25
N MET A 30 -18.21 36.51 16.12
CA MET A 30 -19.59 36.59 16.64
C MET A 30 -19.78 37.74 17.62
N THR A 31 -18.75 38.12 18.37
CA THR A 31 -18.84 39.14 19.44
C THR A 31 -18.57 40.57 18.94
N THR A 32 -18.21 40.73 17.66
CA THR A 32 -17.85 42.02 17.07
C THR A 32 -19.04 42.99 16.97
N THR A 33 -20.25 42.49 16.67
CA THR A 33 -21.51 43.28 16.75
C THR A 33 -22.73 42.41 17.08
N TYR A 34 -23.76 43.03 17.70
CA TYR A 34 -24.99 42.32 18.10
C TYR A 34 -25.79 41.68 16.95
N PRO A 35 -25.91 42.30 15.74
CA PRO A 35 -26.59 41.66 14.60
C PRO A 35 -25.85 40.43 14.05
N LEU A 36 -24.52 40.46 14.00
CA LEU A 36 -23.68 39.32 13.60
C LEU A 36 -23.82 38.16 14.59
N CYS A 37 -23.85 38.46 15.90
CA CYS A 37 -24.10 37.47 16.94
C CYS A 37 -25.44 36.73 16.73
N ASN A 38 -26.55 37.46 16.55
CA ASN A 38 -27.88 36.87 16.35
C ASN A 38 -27.99 36.05 15.05
N TYR A 39 -27.37 36.53 13.97
CA TYR A 39 -27.32 35.82 12.70
C TYR A 39 -26.52 34.52 12.80
N LEU A 40 -25.33 34.56 13.41
CA LEU A 40 -24.43 33.40 13.52
C LEU A 40 -24.89 32.38 14.57
N ASN A 41 -25.53 32.79 15.65
CA ASN A 41 -26.12 31.88 16.65
C ASN A 41 -27.18 30.93 16.06
N THR A 42 -27.79 31.33 14.94
CA THR A 42 -28.84 30.55 14.25
C THR A 42 -28.34 29.94 12.94
N THR A 43 -27.08 30.19 12.56
CA THR A 43 -26.48 29.70 11.32
C THR A 43 -25.65 28.43 11.62
N PRO A 44 -26.00 27.26 11.03
CA PRO A 44 -25.24 26.04 11.25
C PRO A 44 -23.84 26.14 10.64
N ILE A 45 -22.82 26.08 11.49
CA ILE A 45 -21.41 26.07 11.09
C ILE A 45 -21.01 24.61 10.85
N LYS A 46 -20.67 24.29 9.59
CA LYS A 46 -20.21 22.94 9.21
C LYS A 46 -18.70 22.99 9.00
N LYS A 47 -17.93 22.68 10.05
CA LYS A 47 -16.47 22.54 10.01
C LYS A 47 -16.15 21.04 10.00
N THR A 48 -15.37 20.60 9.02
CA THR A 48 -14.91 19.22 8.91
C THR A 48 -13.44 19.22 9.26
N PHE A 49 -13.07 18.60 10.38
CA PHE A 49 -11.67 18.35 10.71
C PHE A 49 -11.26 17.06 9.97
N SER A 50 -10.19 17.11 9.18
CA SER A 50 -9.46 15.89 8.79
C SER A 50 -8.69 15.46 10.03
N ILE A 51 -9.21 14.49 10.77
CA ILE A 51 -8.67 14.12 12.08
C ILE A 51 -7.74 12.91 11.88
N PRO A 52 -6.45 12.99 12.26
CA PRO A 52 -5.62 11.83 12.64
C PRO A 52 -6.36 10.91 13.62
N SER A 53 -5.73 9.84 14.12
CA SER A 53 -6.29 9.13 15.29
C SER A 53 -6.78 10.15 16.32
N ASN A 54 -8.07 10.12 16.69
CA ASN A 54 -8.64 10.98 17.74
C ASN A 54 -8.04 10.68 19.13
N THR A 55 -7.09 9.75 19.17
CA THR A 55 -6.40 9.25 20.34
C THR A 55 -4.93 9.61 20.27
N PHE A 56 -4.47 10.44 21.20
CA PHE A 56 -3.05 10.65 21.46
C PHE A 56 -2.51 9.46 22.24
N THR A 57 -1.51 8.72 21.72
CA THR A 57 -1.00 7.51 22.37
C THR A 57 0.48 7.65 22.70
N ILE A 58 0.83 7.45 23.97
CA ILE A 58 2.22 7.25 24.39
C ILE A 58 2.37 5.90 25.07
N THR A 59 3.51 5.24 24.89
CA THR A 59 3.83 3.98 25.57
C THR A 59 5.17 4.10 26.29
N TYR A 60 5.26 3.58 27.50
CA TYR A 60 6.46 3.55 28.31
C TYR A 60 6.85 2.10 28.57
N GLU A 61 8.07 1.73 28.22
CA GLU A 61 8.65 0.40 28.48
C GLU A 61 9.66 0.52 29.62
N PHE A 62 9.33 -0.08 30.76
CA PHE A 62 10.12 -0.01 31.97
C PHE A 62 11.32 -0.99 31.92
N PHE A 63 12.55 -0.46 31.94
CA PHE A 63 13.79 -1.25 32.03
C PHE A 63 14.48 -1.05 33.39
N ALA A 64 14.72 -2.15 34.13
CA ALA A 64 15.19 -2.16 35.52
C ALA A 64 16.66 -1.73 35.77
N GLN A 65 17.30 -0.97 34.87
CA GLN A 65 18.76 -0.76 34.91
C GLN A 65 19.27 0.67 35.23
N SER A 66 18.43 1.69 35.40
CA SER A 66 18.94 3.05 35.69
C SER A 66 18.61 3.53 37.10
N TYR A 67 19.61 3.53 38.00
CA TYR A 67 19.55 4.11 39.35
C TYR A 67 19.63 5.66 39.38
N GLN A 68 19.54 6.33 38.22
CA GLN A 68 19.46 7.78 38.12
C GLN A 68 18.18 8.17 37.38
N TYR A 69 17.13 8.45 38.15
CA TYR A 69 15.85 8.94 37.63
C TYR A 69 15.97 10.40 37.19
N ASN A 70 15.76 10.67 35.90
CA ASN A 70 15.61 12.00 35.33
C ASN A 70 14.36 12.00 34.43
N TRP A 71 13.35 12.78 34.82
CA TRP A 71 12.06 12.85 34.12
C TRP A 71 12.21 13.29 32.67
N ASP A 72 12.94 14.37 32.41
CA ASP A 72 13.09 14.93 31.07
C ASP A 72 13.77 13.97 30.09
N ASN A 73 14.70 13.15 30.57
CA ASN A 73 15.45 12.17 29.78
C ASN A 73 14.74 10.80 29.67
N THR A 74 13.62 10.61 30.36
CA THR A 74 12.88 9.34 30.33
C THR A 74 12.37 9.07 28.92
N THR A 75 12.73 7.91 28.36
CA THR A 75 12.35 7.53 26.99
C THR A 75 10.95 6.91 26.97
N ILE A 76 10.09 7.44 26.10
CA ILE A 76 8.74 6.94 25.79
C ILE A 76 8.64 6.69 24.30
N SER A 77 7.68 5.87 23.88
CA SER A 77 7.33 5.70 22.47
C SER A 77 6.06 6.48 22.13
N TYR A 78 6.14 7.29 21.08
CA TYR A 78 5.03 8.07 20.52
C TYR A 78 5.00 7.80 19.01
N ASN A 79 3.86 7.36 18.48
CA ASN A 79 3.70 6.93 17.09
C ASN A 79 4.71 5.87 16.58
N GLY A 80 5.24 5.04 17.48
CA GLY A 80 6.22 4.00 17.14
C GLY A 80 7.69 4.44 17.20
N GLU A 81 7.96 5.72 17.48
CA GLU A 81 9.31 6.27 17.67
C GLU A 81 9.65 6.46 19.14
N ARG A 82 10.91 6.22 19.53
CA ARG A 82 11.40 6.44 20.89
C ARG A 82 11.93 7.86 21.05
N LEU A 83 11.32 8.63 21.96
CA LEU A 83 11.64 10.04 22.26
C LEU A 83 11.80 10.22 23.77
N SER A 84 12.58 11.18 24.22
CA SER A 84 12.57 11.61 25.63
C SER A 84 11.32 12.45 25.94
N ILE A 85 10.85 12.46 27.20
CA ILE A 85 9.72 13.29 27.62
C ILE A 85 9.97 14.77 27.34
N GLY A 86 11.19 15.27 27.58
CA GLY A 86 11.55 16.66 27.29
C GLY A 86 11.54 17.01 25.79
N GLU A 87 11.83 16.05 24.91
CA GLU A 87 11.68 16.22 23.46
C GLU A 87 10.21 16.24 23.04
N LEU A 88 9.40 15.31 23.59
CA LEU A 88 7.97 15.29 23.32
C LEU A 88 7.31 16.59 23.79
N TYR A 89 7.65 17.09 24.97
CA TYR A 89 7.07 18.32 25.49
C TYR A 89 7.40 19.54 24.61
N ARG A 90 8.65 19.66 24.16
CA ARG A 90 9.07 20.70 23.21
C ARG A 90 8.32 20.60 21.88
N TYR A 91 8.14 19.38 21.38
CA TYR A 91 7.34 19.14 20.18
C TYR A 91 5.88 19.59 20.38
N LEU A 92 5.24 19.20 21.48
CA LEU A 92 3.84 19.57 21.76
C LEU A 92 3.66 21.08 21.91
N LEU A 93 4.57 21.76 22.62
CA LEU A 93 4.54 23.21 22.80
C LEU A 93 4.86 23.99 21.51
N SER A 94 5.55 23.37 20.55
CA SER A 94 5.84 24.00 19.26
C SER A 94 4.60 24.14 18.35
N LYS A 95 3.51 23.46 18.71
CA LYS A 95 2.27 23.44 17.92
C LYS A 95 1.19 24.32 18.56
N PRO A 96 0.39 25.02 17.74
CA PRO A 96 -0.75 25.80 18.24
C PRO A 96 -1.83 24.85 18.81
N LYS A 97 -2.61 25.28 19.82
CA LYS A 97 -3.61 24.43 20.50
C LYS A 97 -4.68 23.90 19.55
N GLU A 98 -4.95 24.66 18.50
CA GLU A 98 -5.87 24.37 17.41
C GLU A 98 -5.46 23.11 16.64
N TYR A 99 -4.15 22.84 16.54
CA TYR A 99 -3.60 21.62 15.92
C TYR A 99 -4.09 20.35 16.62
N PHE A 100 -4.47 20.47 17.89
CA PHE A 100 -4.82 19.37 18.78
C PHE A 100 -6.32 19.25 19.08
N GLU A 101 -7.16 20.12 18.51
CA GLU A 101 -8.63 20.12 18.72
C GLU A 101 -9.30 18.79 18.35
N HIS A 102 -8.67 18.02 17.48
CA HIS A 102 -9.20 16.77 16.98
C HIS A 102 -9.03 15.57 17.95
N ILE A 103 -8.14 15.72 18.93
CA ILE A 103 -7.86 14.68 19.94
C ILE A 103 -8.93 14.75 21.03
N ASN A 104 -9.62 13.63 21.23
CA ASN A 104 -10.64 13.47 22.28
C ASN A 104 -10.27 12.37 23.30
N ASN A 105 -9.35 11.47 22.95
CA ASN A 105 -8.84 10.41 23.80
C ASN A 105 -7.33 10.58 24.03
N ILE A 106 -6.85 10.29 25.22
CA ILE A 106 -5.43 10.13 25.55
C ILE A 106 -5.23 8.69 26.01
N LYS A 107 -4.26 7.99 25.44
CA LYS A 107 -3.94 6.60 25.74
C LYS A 107 -2.51 6.51 26.29
N ILE A 108 -2.37 5.89 27.45
CA ILE A 108 -1.11 5.71 28.16
C ILE A 108 -0.82 4.22 28.27
N GLY A 109 0.23 3.78 27.58
CA GLY A 109 0.77 2.43 27.66
C GLY A 109 1.87 2.35 28.71
N VAL A 110 1.82 1.41 29.65
CA VAL A 110 2.91 1.17 30.62
C VAL A 110 3.23 -0.32 30.67
N TYR A 111 4.40 -0.73 30.19
CA TYR A 111 4.78 -2.14 30.05
C TYR A 111 6.11 -2.42 30.76
N GLY A 112 6.25 -3.57 31.42
CA GLY A 112 7.51 -4.00 32.07
C GLY A 112 7.33 -4.62 33.46
N THR A 113 8.43 -5.06 34.08
CA THR A 113 8.47 -5.68 35.43
C THR A 113 9.13 -4.75 36.46
N HIS A 114 8.52 -4.61 37.63
CA HIS A 114 8.90 -3.61 38.65
C HIS A 114 9.46 -4.22 39.95
N GLN A 115 9.79 -5.52 39.94
CA GLN A 115 10.03 -6.32 41.14
C GLN A 115 11.31 -5.96 41.93
N TYR A 116 12.11 -4.99 41.46
CA TYR A 116 13.43 -4.68 42.02
C TYR A 116 13.66 -3.19 42.35
N ILE A 117 12.60 -2.38 42.45
CA ILE A 117 12.72 -0.92 42.66
C ILE A 117 12.06 -0.49 43.96
N GLU A 118 12.70 0.43 44.66
CA GLU A 118 12.16 1.03 45.88
C GLU A 118 10.83 1.75 45.61
N MET A 119 9.83 1.48 46.45
CA MET A 119 8.47 1.98 46.28
C MET A 119 8.38 3.53 46.24
N SER A 120 9.26 4.21 46.98
CA SER A 120 9.35 5.68 47.00
C SER A 120 9.76 6.28 45.65
N ILE A 121 10.64 5.60 44.89
CA ILE A 121 11.08 6.03 43.56
C ILE A 121 9.95 5.84 42.55
N LEU A 122 9.23 4.71 42.64
CA LEU A 122 8.08 4.45 41.79
C LEU A 122 6.95 5.46 42.03
N GLU A 123 6.68 5.81 43.29
CA GLU A 123 5.69 6.84 43.65
C GLU A 123 6.04 8.20 43.02
N SER A 124 7.27 8.65 43.20
CA SER A 124 7.73 9.93 42.63
C SER A 124 7.65 9.92 41.09
N PHE A 125 7.97 8.80 40.45
CA PHE A 125 7.85 8.64 38.99
C PHE A 125 6.39 8.80 38.52
N PHE A 126 5.46 8.09 39.16
CA PHE A 126 4.06 8.10 38.72
C PHE A 126 3.32 9.39 39.10
N GLU A 127 3.76 10.10 40.13
CA GLU A 127 3.32 11.47 40.41
C GLU A 127 3.73 12.43 39.27
N CYS A 128 4.96 12.32 38.77
CA CYS A 128 5.41 13.11 37.60
C CYS A 128 4.62 12.74 36.34
N MET A 129 4.34 11.44 36.13
CA MET A 129 3.50 10.98 35.02
C MET A 129 2.07 11.51 35.10
N ALA A 130 1.46 11.51 36.29
CA ALA A 130 0.14 12.08 36.49
C ALA A 130 0.11 13.59 36.17
N THR A 131 1.12 14.33 36.62
CA THR A 131 1.28 15.76 36.32
C THR A 131 1.38 16.00 34.82
N PHE A 132 2.21 15.22 34.13
CA PHE A 132 2.35 15.29 32.68
C PHE A 132 1.05 14.96 31.93
N ILE A 133 0.28 13.97 32.39
CA ILE A 133 -1.04 13.67 31.83
C ILE A 133 -1.99 14.86 32.01
N ASP A 134 -2.02 15.49 33.18
CA ASP A 134 -2.84 16.67 33.42
C ASP A 134 -2.45 17.84 32.51
N GLU A 135 -1.14 18.08 32.31
CA GLU A 135 -0.63 19.10 31.39
C GLU A 135 -0.99 18.81 29.94
N ILE A 136 -0.90 17.54 29.51
CA ILE A 136 -1.40 17.10 28.21
C ILE A 136 -2.88 17.50 28.11
N PHE A 137 -3.75 17.13 29.05
CA PHE A 137 -5.16 17.51 28.98
C PHE A 137 -5.38 19.03 28.89
N GLU A 138 -4.52 19.86 29.46
CA GLU A 138 -4.58 21.32 29.26
C GLU A 138 -4.19 21.77 27.84
N LEU A 139 -3.23 21.10 27.21
CA LEU A 139 -2.81 21.35 25.83
C LEU A 139 -3.87 20.91 24.79
N TYR A 140 -4.61 19.82 25.06
CA TYR A 140 -5.65 19.31 24.15
C TYR A 140 -7.04 19.87 24.54
N PRO A 141 -7.62 20.83 23.80
CA PRO A 141 -8.84 21.53 24.24
C PRO A 141 -10.07 20.61 24.33
N ASN A 142 -10.16 19.58 23.49
CA ASN A 142 -11.31 18.68 23.38
C ASN A 142 -11.07 17.28 23.97
N ALA A 143 -9.90 17.02 24.56
CA ALA A 143 -9.61 15.74 25.20
C ALA A 143 -10.49 15.55 26.44
N TYR A 144 -11.19 14.42 26.52
CA TYR A 144 -12.07 14.10 27.66
C TYR A 144 -11.98 12.65 28.16
N SER A 145 -11.32 11.76 27.41
CA SER A 145 -11.19 10.34 27.77
C SER A 145 -9.73 9.96 27.99
N LEU A 146 -9.43 9.28 29.09
CA LEU A 146 -8.13 8.69 29.39
C LEU A 146 -8.23 7.15 29.28
N ASN A 147 -7.27 6.50 28.62
CA ASN A 147 -7.25 5.06 28.40
C ASN A 147 -5.90 4.47 28.82
N PHE A 148 -5.90 3.49 29.71
CA PHE A 148 -4.70 2.77 30.12
C PHE A 148 -4.52 1.48 29.32
N ASP A 149 -3.27 1.11 29.06
CA ASP A 149 -2.90 -0.14 28.38
C ASP A 149 -1.59 -0.67 29.00
N GLY A 150 -1.54 -1.91 29.50
CA GLY A 150 -0.30 -2.51 30.02
C GLY A 150 -0.37 -3.11 31.43
N ASN A 151 0.74 -3.06 32.19
CA ASN A 151 0.88 -3.67 33.52
C ASN A 151 0.23 -2.77 34.60
N ASP A 152 -0.75 -3.32 35.30
CA ASP A 152 -1.91 -2.58 35.78
C ASP A 152 -1.82 -2.11 37.24
N PHE A 153 -0.84 -2.56 38.04
CA PHE A 153 -0.67 -2.14 39.44
C PHE A 153 -0.40 -0.62 39.55
N ILE A 154 0.23 -0.06 38.52
CA ILE A 154 0.67 1.34 38.43
C ILE A 154 -0.50 2.31 38.21
N VAL A 155 -1.60 1.84 37.63
CA VAL A 155 -2.75 2.70 37.28
C VAL A 155 -3.34 3.34 38.53
N GLY A 156 -3.33 2.64 39.67
CA GLY A 156 -3.75 3.20 40.96
C GLY A 156 -2.87 4.38 41.41
N PHE A 157 -1.54 4.25 41.27
CA PHE A 157 -0.58 5.31 41.60
C PHE A 157 -0.73 6.54 40.71
N ILE A 158 -0.94 6.36 39.40
CA ILE A 158 -1.16 7.50 38.50
C ILE A 158 -2.50 8.16 38.85
N SER A 159 -3.58 7.38 38.98
CA SER A 159 -4.94 7.90 39.15
C SER A 159 -5.09 8.74 40.42
N GLN A 160 -4.47 8.35 41.53
CA GLN A 160 -4.56 9.11 42.79
C GLN A 160 -3.96 10.52 42.69
N HIS A 161 -3.05 10.77 41.76
CA HIS A 161 -2.39 12.06 41.57
C HIS A 161 -3.00 12.90 40.44
N LEU A 162 -3.86 12.35 39.59
CA LEU A 162 -4.53 13.12 38.52
C LEU A 162 -5.51 14.15 39.09
N ARG A 163 -5.53 15.34 38.48
CA ARG A 163 -6.36 16.49 38.89
C ARG A 163 -7.13 17.12 37.74
N SER A 164 -6.91 16.71 36.49
CA SER A 164 -7.55 17.32 35.34
C SER A 164 -9.07 17.15 35.36
N LYS A 165 -9.77 18.30 35.34
CA LYS A 165 -11.24 18.36 35.25
C LYS A 165 -11.77 18.01 33.86
N LYS A 166 -10.90 17.88 32.85
CA LYS A 166 -11.30 17.48 31.50
C LYS A 166 -11.54 15.98 31.39
N ILE A 167 -10.92 15.18 32.27
CA ILE A 167 -11.11 13.73 32.31
C ILE A 167 -12.54 13.42 32.77
N ARG A 168 -13.38 13.04 31.81
CA ARG A 168 -14.78 12.62 32.00
C ARG A 168 -14.95 11.11 31.86
N LYS A 169 -14.07 10.46 31.11
CA LYS A 169 -14.08 9.02 30.89
C LYS A 169 -12.71 8.40 31.20
N MET A 170 -12.70 7.26 31.90
CA MET A 170 -11.51 6.43 32.11
C MET A 170 -11.71 5.02 31.56
N LYS A 171 -10.71 4.48 30.86
CA LYS A 171 -10.76 3.17 30.20
C LYS A 171 -9.53 2.33 30.52
N GLY A 172 -9.65 1.02 30.27
CA GLY A 172 -8.52 0.08 30.37
C GLY A 172 -8.18 -0.30 31.81
N LEU A 173 -9.10 -0.11 32.75
CA LEU A 173 -8.90 -0.43 34.16
C LEU A 173 -9.11 -1.93 34.37
N ARG A 174 -8.17 -2.62 35.04
CA ARG A 174 -8.36 -4.03 35.44
C ARG A 174 -8.68 -4.15 36.92
N LEU A 175 -9.65 -5.01 37.26
CA LEU A 175 -10.16 -5.09 38.62
C LEU A 175 -9.12 -5.62 39.63
N GLY A 176 -8.48 -6.76 39.33
CA GLY A 176 -7.48 -7.36 40.22
C GLY A 176 -6.34 -6.41 40.64
N PRO A 177 -5.69 -5.74 39.67
CA PRO A 177 -4.62 -4.78 39.95
C PRO A 177 -5.03 -3.54 40.76
N LEU A 178 -6.27 -3.05 40.58
CA LEU A 178 -6.82 -1.99 41.45
C LEU A 178 -7.00 -2.47 42.89
N ILE A 179 -7.39 -3.73 43.08
CA ILE A 179 -7.48 -4.33 44.41
C ILE A 179 -6.09 -4.46 45.02
N ASP A 180 -5.10 -4.88 44.25
CA ASP A 180 -3.72 -5.01 44.72
C ASP A 180 -3.16 -3.64 45.15
N TYR A 181 -3.40 -2.58 44.36
CA TYR A 181 -3.08 -1.21 44.76
C TYR A 181 -3.71 -0.82 46.10
N CYS A 182 -5.00 -1.10 46.29
CA CYS A 182 -5.73 -0.76 47.51
C CYS A 182 -5.31 -1.60 48.73
N LYS A 183 -4.74 -2.78 48.53
CA LYS A 183 -4.11 -3.56 49.60
C LYS A 183 -2.80 -2.93 50.06
N GLU A 184 -1.99 -2.45 49.13
CA GLU A 184 -0.71 -1.83 49.47
C GLU A 184 -0.86 -0.39 49.96
N LYS A 185 -1.94 0.28 49.58
CA LYS A 185 -2.23 1.67 49.97
C LYS A 185 -3.65 1.82 50.57
N PRO A 186 -3.93 1.14 51.69
CA PRO A 186 -5.28 1.10 52.27
C PRO A 186 -5.76 2.50 52.73
N ASP A 187 -4.84 3.34 53.21
CA ASP A 187 -5.18 4.66 53.76
C ASP A 187 -5.57 5.68 52.69
N VAL A 188 -5.12 5.52 51.43
CA VAL A 188 -5.34 6.50 50.35
C VAL A 188 -6.15 5.94 49.17
N CYS A 189 -6.44 4.63 49.16
CA CYS A 189 -7.27 3.99 48.13
C CYS A 189 -8.63 4.68 47.94
N HIS A 190 -9.24 5.16 49.03
CA HIS A 190 -10.53 5.85 48.97
C HIS A 190 -10.48 7.23 48.27
N GLU A 191 -9.27 7.73 47.98
CA GLU A 191 -9.03 8.99 47.30
C GLU A 191 -8.60 8.84 45.84
N MET A 192 -8.46 7.60 45.35
CA MET A 192 -7.85 7.25 44.05
C MET A 192 -8.42 8.01 42.83
N VAL A 193 -9.68 8.44 42.87
CA VAL A 193 -10.30 9.23 41.78
C VAL A 193 -10.91 10.54 42.28
N ASN A 194 -10.66 10.93 43.54
CA ASN A 194 -11.27 12.14 44.12
C ASN A 194 -10.81 13.43 43.42
N GLY A 195 -9.58 13.44 42.89
CA GLY A 195 -9.06 14.55 42.10
C GLY A 195 -9.78 14.79 40.76
N LEU A 196 -10.50 13.78 40.24
CA LEU A 196 -11.14 13.81 38.93
C LEU A 196 -12.60 14.24 39.03
N SER A 197 -12.85 15.51 39.37
CA SER A 197 -14.19 15.99 39.74
C SER A 197 -15.28 15.87 38.67
N ASN A 198 -14.94 15.62 37.40
CA ASN A 198 -15.88 15.50 36.28
C ASN A 198 -15.96 14.08 35.70
N LEU A 199 -15.29 13.11 36.31
CA LEU A 199 -15.30 11.73 35.87
C LEU A 199 -16.69 11.11 36.05
N GLU A 200 -17.30 10.70 34.95
CA GLU A 200 -18.68 10.18 34.89
C GLU A 200 -18.78 8.80 34.22
N GLU A 201 -17.78 8.37 33.45
CA GLU A 201 -17.75 7.05 32.82
C GLU A 201 -16.45 6.29 33.12
N MET A 202 -16.57 4.99 33.45
CA MET A 202 -15.42 4.09 33.63
C MET A 202 -15.64 2.76 32.90
N ASP A 203 -14.57 2.24 32.29
CA ASP A 203 -14.55 0.91 31.69
C ASP A 203 -13.62 -0.01 32.53
N ILE A 204 -14.18 -1.06 33.12
CA ILE A 204 -13.48 -2.05 33.96
C ILE A 204 -13.44 -3.42 33.28
N PHE A 205 -12.26 -4.03 33.24
CA PHE A 205 -12.00 -5.37 32.73
C PHE A 205 -11.76 -6.35 33.90
N ILE A 206 -12.50 -7.45 33.91
CA ILE A 206 -12.45 -8.52 34.93
C ILE A 206 -11.90 -9.78 34.26
N ASN A 207 -10.69 -10.19 34.63
CA ASN A 207 -10.00 -11.37 34.10
C ASN A 207 -8.83 -11.71 35.04
N ASP A 208 -9.12 -12.05 36.29
CA ASP A 208 -8.10 -12.35 37.30
C ASP A 208 -8.56 -13.56 38.13
N PRO A 209 -8.11 -14.79 37.79
CA PRO A 209 -8.56 -16.02 38.43
C PRO A 209 -8.26 -16.07 39.94
N GLU A 210 -7.42 -15.18 40.46
CA GLU A 210 -7.11 -15.09 41.89
C GLU A 210 -8.07 -14.15 42.66
N LEU A 211 -9.04 -13.51 42.00
CA LEU A 211 -9.99 -12.57 42.61
C LEU A 211 -10.65 -13.11 43.88
N ASN A 212 -11.01 -14.39 43.87
CA ASN A 212 -11.65 -15.08 45.00
C ASN A 212 -10.75 -15.20 46.24
N TYR A 213 -9.43 -15.29 46.04
CA TYR A 213 -8.45 -15.40 47.12
C TYR A 213 -8.01 -14.03 47.66
N LYS A 214 -8.39 -12.94 46.99
CA LYS A 214 -7.97 -11.58 47.35
C LYS A 214 -8.77 -10.97 48.51
N GLY A 215 -9.84 -11.60 49.01
CA GLY A 215 -10.46 -11.42 50.33
C GLY A 215 -11.10 -10.07 50.69
N ASP A 216 -10.76 -8.97 50.02
CA ASP A 216 -11.16 -7.60 50.41
C ASP A 216 -11.32 -6.66 49.19
N TYR A 217 -11.85 -7.20 48.08
CA TYR A 217 -12.06 -6.46 46.81
C TYR A 217 -12.96 -5.21 46.97
N MET A 218 -13.79 -5.21 48.02
CA MET A 218 -14.67 -4.10 48.38
C MET A 218 -13.95 -2.79 48.65
N LYS A 219 -12.72 -2.84 49.18
CA LYS A 219 -11.93 -1.64 49.50
C LYS A 219 -11.55 -0.84 48.26
N GLY A 220 -11.25 -1.51 47.14
CA GLY A 220 -10.93 -0.84 45.86
C GLY A 220 -12.16 -0.42 45.06
N LEU A 221 -13.26 -1.15 45.19
CA LEU A 221 -14.47 -0.94 44.39
C LEU A 221 -15.36 0.18 44.92
N VAL A 222 -15.62 0.21 46.23
CA VAL A 222 -16.58 1.14 46.84
C VAL A 222 -16.23 2.62 46.57
N PRO A 223 -14.95 3.07 46.65
CA PRO A 223 -14.60 4.45 46.34
C PRO A 223 -14.91 4.86 44.90
N LEU A 224 -14.65 3.99 43.93
CA LEU A 224 -14.93 4.22 42.50
C LEU A 224 -16.44 4.36 42.27
N LEU A 225 -17.22 3.42 42.81
CA LEU A 225 -18.68 3.43 42.68
C LEU A 225 -19.30 4.66 43.36
N ASN A 226 -18.80 5.03 44.55
CA ASN A 226 -19.24 6.23 45.28
C ASN A 226 -18.89 7.53 44.55
N HIS A 227 -17.80 7.57 43.79
CA HIS A 227 -17.47 8.74 42.97
C HIS A 227 -18.48 8.87 41.83
N LEU A 228 -18.67 7.79 41.06
CA LEU A 228 -19.57 7.78 39.90
C LEU A 228 -21.03 8.03 40.30
N SER A 229 -21.48 7.52 41.45
CA SER A 229 -22.87 7.68 41.91
C SER A 229 -23.27 9.14 42.16
N LYS A 230 -22.29 10.03 42.36
CA LYS A 230 -22.50 11.48 42.49
C LYS A 230 -22.75 12.16 41.14
N LYS A 231 -22.60 11.47 40.00
CA LYS A 231 -22.78 12.04 38.65
C LYS A 231 -24.14 11.69 38.08
N LYS A 232 -24.74 12.67 37.39
CA LYS A 232 -26.06 12.53 36.77
C LYS A 232 -26.06 11.56 35.58
N ASN A 233 -25.00 11.55 34.78
CA ASN A 233 -24.85 10.69 33.60
C ASN A 233 -23.85 9.56 33.85
N ASN A 234 -23.86 9.01 35.07
CA ASN A 234 -22.91 7.97 35.42
C ASN A 234 -23.06 6.76 34.50
N LYS A 235 -21.93 6.15 34.14
CA LYS A 235 -21.89 4.89 33.38
C LYS A 235 -20.69 4.06 33.80
N LEU A 236 -20.94 2.76 33.99
CA LEU A 236 -19.90 1.77 34.26
C LEU A 236 -19.97 0.66 33.21
N SER A 237 -18.96 0.56 32.36
CA SER A 237 -18.80 -0.53 31.41
C SER A 237 -17.97 -1.65 32.05
N ILE A 238 -18.44 -2.90 31.96
CA ILE A 238 -17.79 -4.08 32.54
C ILE A 238 -17.55 -5.09 31.43
N SER A 239 -16.33 -5.63 31.34
CA SER A 239 -15.92 -6.58 30.29
C SER A 239 -14.94 -7.66 30.81
N GLY A 240 -14.76 -8.78 30.08
CA GLY A 240 -13.71 -9.79 30.38
C GLY A 240 -14.10 -11.28 30.35
N ARG A 241 -13.15 -12.18 30.63
CA ARG A 241 -13.37 -13.64 30.70
C ARG A 241 -13.73 -14.02 32.13
N ARG A 242 -14.64 -14.97 32.28
CA ARG A 242 -15.15 -15.38 33.58
C ARG A 242 -15.07 -16.89 33.73
N GLU A 243 -14.37 -17.32 34.75
CA GLU A 243 -14.44 -18.68 35.23
C GLU A 243 -15.66 -18.83 36.15
N ALA A 244 -16.22 -20.04 36.25
CA ALA A 244 -17.41 -20.28 37.07
C ALA A 244 -17.20 -19.92 38.54
N GLU A 245 -15.95 -19.98 38.99
CA GLU A 245 -15.53 -19.73 40.37
C GLU A 245 -15.66 -18.25 40.76
N GLU A 246 -15.53 -17.31 39.82
CA GLU A 246 -15.53 -15.84 40.07
C GLU A 246 -16.94 -15.22 40.11
N MET A 247 -17.99 -16.05 39.89
CA MET A 247 -19.34 -15.55 39.64
C MET A 247 -20.00 -14.90 40.86
N HIS A 248 -19.63 -15.30 42.07
CA HIS A 248 -20.11 -14.69 43.31
C HIS A 248 -19.59 -13.24 43.48
N VAL A 249 -18.31 -13.00 43.18
CA VAL A 249 -17.70 -11.66 43.19
C VAL A 249 -18.35 -10.77 42.14
N PHE A 250 -18.62 -11.31 40.94
CA PHE A 250 -19.32 -10.57 39.91
C PHE A 250 -20.74 -10.19 40.34
N LYS A 251 -21.49 -11.12 40.94
CA LYS A 251 -22.84 -10.85 41.44
C LYS A 251 -22.83 -9.74 42.49
N GLU A 252 -21.96 -9.84 43.50
CA GLU A 252 -21.82 -8.81 44.54
C GLU A 252 -21.43 -7.46 43.95
N PHE A 253 -20.54 -7.44 42.95
CA PHE A 253 -20.18 -6.22 42.25
C PHE A 253 -21.38 -5.58 41.56
N ILE A 254 -22.20 -6.35 40.84
CA ILE A 254 -23.42 -5.82 40.21
C ILE A 254 -24.42 -5.35 41.29
N GLU A 255 -24.59 -6.06 42.40
CA GLU A 255 -25.44 -5.62 43.52
C GLU A 255 -25.02 -4.22 44.02
N LEU A 256 -23.72 -3.98 44.15
CA LEU A 256 -23.19 -2.68 44.56
C LEU A 256 -23.43 -1.58 43.54
N THR A 257 -23.33 -1.88 42.25
CA THR A 257 -23.67 -0.90 41.20
C THR A 257 -25.14 -0.50 41.29
N LEU A 258 -26.02 -1.45 41.61
CA LEU A 258 -27.45 -1.19 41.78
C LEU A 258 -27.72 -0.33 43.02
N ILE A 259 -27.10 -0.66 44.16
CA ILE A 259 -27.18 0.13 45.40
C ILE A 259 -26.73 1.58 45.15
N ASN A 260 -25.69 1.75 44.33
CA ASN A 260 -25.14 3.06 43.95
C ASN A 260 -25.87 3.72 42.76
N LYS A 261 -26.98 3.13 42.29
CA LYS A 261 -27.82 3.65 41.18
C LYS A 261 -27.02 3.94 39.91
N LEU A 262 -26.05 3.08 39.60
CA LEU A 262 -25.19 3.24 38.44
C LEU A 262 -25.79 2.63 37.18
N ASN A 263 -25.68 3.29 36.02
CA ASN A 263 -26.02 2.67 34.74
C ASN A 263 -24.89 1.73 34.31
N VAL A 264 -25.19 0.45 34.11
CA VAL A 264 -24.18 -0.57 33.76
C VAL A 264 -24.28 -0.97 32.29
N SER A 265 -23.14 -1.11 31.63
CA SER A 265 -22.98 -1.70 30.31
C SER A 265 -22.16 -2.98 30.43
N LEU A 266 -22.67 -4.12 29.98
CA LEU A 266 -21.94 -5.37 29.92
C LEU A 266 -21.40 -5.56 28.50
N GLU A 267 -20.08 -5.47 28.34
CA GLU A 267 -19.40 -5.43 27.04
C GLU A 267 -18.43 -6.61 26.88
N ARG A 268 -18.32 -7.22 25.69
CA ARG A 268 -17.30 -8.24 25.37
C ARG A 268 -17.13 -9.35 26.43
N LEU A 269 -18.24 -9.88 26.91
CA LEU A 269 -18.25 -11.01 27.83
C LEU A 269 -17.63 -12.23 27.11
N GLY A 270 -16.63 -12.88 27.73
CA GLY A 270 -15.79 -13.93 27.11
C GLY A 270 -16.53 -15.21 26.67
N SER A 271 -15.80 -16.32 26.51
CA SER A 271 -16.32 -17.56 25.95
C SER A 271 -17.36 -18.30 26.80
N ASN A 272 -17.52 -17.96 28.08
CA ASN A 272 -18.35 -18.69 29.03
C ASN A 272 -19.69 -17.98 29.33
N ASN A 273 -20.38 -17.54 28.28
CA ASN A 273 -21.68 -16.85 28.41
C ASN A 273 -22.77 -17.74 29.01
N GLU A 274 -22.65 -19.07 28.87
CA GLU A 274 -23.57 -20.04 29.43
C GLU A 274 -23.69 -19.93 30.96
N THR A 275 -22.58 -19.87 31.70
CA THR A 275 -22.61 -19.79 33.17
C THR A 275 -23.30 -18.50 33.66
N LEU A 276 -23.01 -17.37 33.02
CA LEU A 276 -23.65 -16.09 33.35
C LEU A 276 -25.16 -16.12 33.11
N LEU A 277 -25.58 -16.57 31.92
CA LEU A 277 -26.98 -16.64 31.57
C LEU A 277 -27.71 -17.68 32.44
N ASN A 278 -27.05 -18.78 32.79
CA ASN A 278 -27.57 -19.74 33.77
C ASN A 278 -27.77 -19.09 35.13
N GLU A 279 -26.86 -18.26 35.64
CA GLU A 279 -27.08 -17.52 36.88
C GLU A 279 -28.25 -16.52 36.81
N PHE A 280 -28.41 -15.84 35.67
CA PHE A 280 -29.61 -15.02 35.44
C PHE A 280 -30.90 -15.85 35.45
N ASN A 281 -30.81 -17.12 35.03
CA ASN A 281 -31.94 -18.05 34.89
C ASN A 281 -32.17 -18.98 36.10
N ASN A 282 -31.19 -19.24 36.97
CA ASN A 282 -31.21 -20.27 38.04
C ASN A 282 -32.02 -19.86 39.28
N LEU A 283 -32.83 -18.81 39.19
CA LEU A 283 -33.73 -18.39 40.25
C LEU A 283 -35.11 -19.02 40.02
N ASN A 284 -35.21 -20.32 40.32
CA ASN A 284 -36.51 -20.98 40.50
C ASN A 284 -37.26 -20.24 41.62
N SER A 285 -38.30 -19.48 41.24
CA SER A 285 -39.39 -18.89 42.05
C SER A 285 -39.34 -17.42 42.48
N ASP A 286 -38.30 -16.62 42.17
CA ASP A 286 -38.39 -15.16 42.40
C ASP A 286 -37.44 -14.37 41.47
N PHE A 287 -37.97 -13.86 40.35
CA PHE A 287 -37.24 -13.00 39.41
C PHE A 287 -36.75 -11.67 40.04
N SER A 288 -37.07 -11.40 41.31
CA SER A 288 -36.66 -10.20 42.06
C SER A 288 -35.24 -10.23 42.64
N ARG A 289 -34.45 -11.31 42.47
CA ARG A 289 -33.19 -11.50 43.23
C ARG A 289 -31.86 -11.26 42.51
N PHE A 290 -31.75 -11.30 41.18
CA PHE A 290 -30.50 -10.85 40.53
C PHE A 290 -30.62 -9.34 40.22
N PRO A 291 -29.69 -8.49 40.67
CA PRO A 291 -29.73 -7.03 40.52
C PRO A 291 -29.45 -6.54 39.07
N ALA A 292 -30.20 -7.00 38.08
CA ALA A 292 -29.94 -6.66 36.67
C ALA A 292 -30.67 -5.39 36.19
N SER A 293 -31.52 -4.79 37.02
CA SER A 293 -32.40 -3.69 36.59
C SER A 293 -31.65 -2.42 36.19
N ASN A 294 -30.42 -2.20 36.66
CA ASN A 294 -29.60 -1.04 36.30
C ASN A 294 -28.68 -1.29 35.08
N ILE A 295 -28.76 -2.48 34.47
CA ILE A 295 -28.06 -2.79 33.22
C ILE A 295 -28.84 -2.17 32.06
N THR A 296 -28.14 -1.31 31.31
CA THR A 296 -28.69 -0.50 30.22
C THR A 296 -28.15 -0.91 28.85
N SER A 297 -27.08 -1.70 28.81
CA SER A 297 -26.44 -2.17 27.58
C SER A 297 -25.89 -3.59 27.76
N LEU A 298 -26.10 -4.45 26.77
CA LEU A 298 -25.64 -5.84 26.76
C LEU A 298 -25.03 -6.18 25.38
N ASP A 299 -23.78 -6.63 25.37
CA ASP A 299 -23.06 -7.14 24.20
C ASP A 299 -22.61 -8.57 24.45
N ILE A 300 -23.17 -9.51 23.67
CA ILE A 300 -23.05 -10.94 23.93
C ILE A 300 -22.72 -11.73 22.66
N LYS A 301 -21.77 -12.67 22.80
CA LYS A 301 -21.37 -13.61 21.75
C LYS A 301 -22.13 -14.91 21.89
N ILE A 302 -22.83 -15.34 20.84
CA ILE A 302 -23.62 -16.56 20.85
C ILE A 302 -22.92 -17.62 20.01
N SER A 303 -22.54 -18.73 20.64
CA SER A 303 -21.82 -19.82 20.00
C SER A 303 -22.61 -21.10 19.81
N THR A 304 -23.76 -21.26 20.48
CA THR A 304 -24.61 -22.45 20.40
C THR A 304 -26.10 -22.11 20.55
N VAL A 305 -26.99 -22.98 20.08
CA VAL A 305 -28.45 -22.81 20.20
C VAL A 305 -28.88 -22.78 21.67
N HIS A 306 -28.21 -23.55 22.53
CA HIS A 306 -28.44 -23.55 23.96
C HIS A 306 -28.20 -22.17 24.60
N ILE A 307 -27.06 -21.54 24.31
CA ILE A 307 -26.73 -20.20 24.83
C ILE A 307 -27.73 -19.15 24.36
N LEU A 308 -28.18 -19.26 23.10
CA LEU A 308 -29.22 -18.38 22.57
C LEU A 308 -30.53 -18.49 23.37
N GLY A 309 -30.98 -19.72 23.65
CA GLY A 309 -32.17 -19.96 24.45
C GLY A 309 -32.06 -19.46 25.89
N LEU A 310 -30.89 -19.60 26.51
CA LEU A 310 -30.63 -19.04 27.84
C LEU A 310 -30.66 -17.50 27.85
N LEU A 311 -30.17 -16.85 26.79
CA LEU A 311 -30.22 -15.39 26.68
C LEU A 311 -31.66 -14.91 26.67
N PHE A 312 -32.51 -15.44 25.78
CA PHE A 312 -33.90 -15.00 25.66
C PHE A 312 -34.67 -15.18 26.97
N LYS A 313 -34.51 -16.32 27.64
CA LYS A 313 -35.11 -16.57 28.96
C LYS A 313 -34.67 -15.54 30.02
N SER A 314 -33.46 -15.00 29.90
CA SER A 314 -32.93 -13.97 30.80
C SER A 314 -33.31 -12.53 30.40
N LEU A 315 -33.71 -12.26 29.16
CA LEU A 315 -33.98 -10.88 28.73
C LEU A 315 -35.02 -10.12 29.59
N PRO A 316 -36.11 -10.75 30.09
CA PRO A 316 -37.10 -10.08 30.93
C PRO A 316 -36.56 -9.46 32.23
N ILE A 317 -35.41 -9.90 32.75
CA ILE A 317 -34.85 -9.32 34.00
C ILE A 317 -34.15 -7.97 33.79
N PHE A 318 -33.80 -7.60 32.56
CA PHE A 318 -33.11 -6.34 32.25
C PHE A 318 -34.11 -5.21 31.98
N LEU A 319 -34.80 -4.75 33.02
CA LEU A 319 -35.91 -3.79 32.92
C LEU A 319 -35.56 -2.45 32.25
N ASN A 320 -34.30 -2.00 32.36
CA ASN A 320 -33.83 -0.75 31.77
C ASN A 320 -32.89 -0.95 30.56
N LEU A 321 -32.90 -2.12 29.94
CA LEU A 321 -32.06 -2.41 28.78
C LEU A 321 -32.43 -1.50 27.60
N LYS A 322 -31.46 -0.74 27.10
CA LYS A 322 -31.60 0.17 25.95
C LYS A 322 -30.76 -0.24 24.75
N ILE A 323 -29.67 -0.98 24.98
CA ILE A 323 -28.74 -1.40 23.92
C ILE A 323 -28.56 -2.91 23.99
N LEU A 324 -28.75 -3.60 22.87
CA LEU A 324 -28.49 -5.03 22.74
C LEU A 324 -27.65 -5.30 21.49
N ASN A 325 -26.45 -5.85 21.65
CA ASN A 325 -25.59 -6.29 20.57
C ASN A 325 -25.49 -7.82 20.59
N LEU A 326 -25.89 -8.46 19.51
CA LEU A 326 -25.82 -9.91 19.30
C LEU A 326 -24.75 -10.23 18.27
N ASP A 327 -23.73 -10.96 18.70
CA ASP A 327 -22.61 -11.39 17.86
C ASP A 327 -22.64 -12.92 17.70
N LEU A 328 -23.17 -13.38 16.57
CA LEU A 328 -23.43 -14.79 16.28
C LEU A 328 -22.19 -15.45 15.68
N LYS A 329 -21.61 -16.41 16.40
CA LYS A 329 -20.42 -17.12 15.92
C LYS A 329 -20.74 -18.16 14.87
N LYS A 330 -19.76 -18.44 14.01
CA LYS A 330 -19.80 -19.56 13.06
C LYS A 330 -20.24 -20.90 13.68
N SER A 331 -19.79 -21.22 14.90
CA SER A 331 -20.17 -22.48 15.57
C SER A 331 -21.68 -22.65 15.79
N LEU A 332 -22.42 -21.55 16.01
CA LEU A 332 -23.88 -21.57 16.10
C LEU A 332 -24.47 -21.90 14.72
N LEU A 333 -23.94 -21.29 13.67
CA LEU A 333 -24.40 -21.52 12.29
C LEU A 333 -24.14 -22.97 11.85
N ASP A 334 -22.98 -23.52 12.20
CA ASP A 334 -22.62 -24.91 11.94
C ASP A 334 -23.54 -25.88 12.72
N GLU A 335 -23.89 -25.56 13.98
CA GLU A 335 -24.86 -26.34 14.77
C GLU A 335 -26.24 -26.34 14.12
N ILE A 336 -26.73 -25.17 13.68
CA ILE A 336 -28.02 -25.03 12.98
C ILE A 336 -27.99 -25.79 11.64
N LEU A 337 -26.90 -25.70 10.87
CA LEU A 337 -26.73 -26.40 9.58
C LEU A 337 -26.72 -27.92 9.74
N ASN A 338 -26.03 -28.46 10.75
CA ASN A 338 -25.94 -29.91 10.97
C ASN A 338 -27.27 -30.53 11.44
N VAL A 339 -28.14 -29.75 12.07
CA VAL A 339 -29.46 -30.18 12.54
C VAL A 339 -30.52 -30.06 11.44
N THR A 340 -30.32 -29.19 10.45
CA THR A 340 -31.30 -28.92 9.39
C THR A 340 -30.85 -29.52 8.05
N SER A 341 -31.45 -30.64 7.64
CA SER A 341 -31.38 -31.11 6.25
C SER A 341 -32.26 -30.23 5.34
N GLY A 342 -31.91 -28.94 5.23
CA GLY A 342 -32.44 -28.00 4.23
C GLY A 342 -33.73 -27.26 4.57
N ASN A 343 -34.19 -27.25 5.83
CA ASN A 343 -35.33 -26.41 6.24
C ASN A 343 -35.27 -26.08 7.74
N ILE A 344 -35.20 -24.79 8.10
CA ILE A 344 -35.09 -24.30 9.50
C ILE A 344 -36.29 -24.73 10.35
N HIS A 345 -37.43 -25.04 9.73
CA HIS A 345 -38.64 -25.47 10.43
C HIS A 345 -38.61 -26.90 10.98
N ASN A 346 -37.64 -27.74 10.62
CA ASN A 346 -37.64 -29.17 10.98
C ASN A 346 -36.57 -29.61 11.98
N GLY A 347 -35.79 -28.68 12.54
CA GLY A 347 -34.68 -29.04 13.44
C GLY A 347 -34.54 -28.08 14.62
N ASN A 348 -35.13 -28.43 15.79
CA ASN A 348 -34.90 -27.92 17.16
C ASN A 348 -34.63 -26.42 17.44
N PHE A 349 -34.60 -25.53 16.46
CA PHE A 349 -34.41 -24.09 16.61
C PHE A 349 -35.78 -23.40 16.57
N ASN A 350 -36.21 -22.84 17.70
CA ASN A 350 -37.50 -22.17 17.80
C ASN A 350 -37.35 -20.65 17.66
N CYS A 351 -37.74 -20.11 16.50
CA CYS A 351 -37.73 -18.66 16.24
C CYS A 351 -38.68 -17.85 17.13
N GLU A 352 -39.59 -18.50 17.88
CA GLU A 352 -40.44 -17.80 18.84
C GLU A 352 -39.67 -17.15 19.99
N GLN A 353 -38.44 -17.60 20.28
CA GLN A 353 -37.61 -17.01 21.34
C GLN A 353 -37.27 -15.54 21.07
N PHE A 354 -37.22 -15.12 19.80
CA PHE A 354 -36.96 -13.71 19.44
C PHE A 354 -38.10 -12.76 19.87
N LYS A 355 -39.31 -13.28 20.17
CA LYS A 355 -40.43 -12.48 20.71
C LYS A 355 -40.13 -11.91 22.10
N GLU A 356 -39.11 -12.44 22.78
CA GLU A 356 -38.72 -12.02 24.14
C GLU A 356 -37.73 -10.84 24.16
N ILE A 357 -37.38 -10.26 23.00
CA ILE A 357 -36.53 -9.06 22.93
C ILE A 357 -37.23 -7.87 23.62
N PRO A 358 -36.61 -7.24 24.63
CA PRO A 358 -37.20 -6.13 25.35
C PRO A 358 -37.21 -4.86 24.48
N ASN A 359 -37.85 -3.81 24.99
CA ASN A 359 -37.97 -2.51 24.30
C ASN A 359 -36.64 -1.73 24.24
N VAL A 360 -35.67 -2.25 23.48
CA VAL A 360 -34.37 -1.61 23.28
C VAL A 360 -34.46 -0.45 22.29
N GLU A 361 -33.57 0.54 22.43
CA GLU A 361 -33.48 1.70 21.54
C GLU A 361 -32.39 1.53 20.48
N LYS A 362 -31.37 0.71 20.76
CA LYS A 362 -30.29 0.33 19.84
C LYS A 362 -30.15 -1.18 19.77
N PHE A 363 -30.16 -1.72 18.55
CA PHE A 363 -29.98 -3.14 18.30
C PHE A 363 -28.88 -3.38 17.26
N CYS A 364 -28.00 -4.35 17.53
CA CYS A 364 -26.95 -4.78 16.60
C CYS A 364 -27.04 -6.29 16.39
N LEU A 365 -27.05 -6.71 15.13
CA LEU A 365 -26.90 -8.10 14.72
C LEU A 365 -25.64 -8.25 13.88
N LYS A 366 -24.75 -9.14 14.30
CA LYS A 366 -23.50 -9.43 13.60
C LYS A 366 -23.28 -10.92 13.47
N PHE A 367 -22.77 -11.37 12.32
CA PHE A 367 -22.22 -12.72 12.16
C PHE A 367 -20.68 -12.69 12.15
N GLN A 368 -20.02 -13.53 12.95
CA GLN A 368 -18.56 -13.69 12.88
C GLN A 368 -18.18 -14.61 11.72
N VAL A 369 -17.65 -14.01 10.66
CA VAL A 369 -17.05 -14.70 9.52
C VAL A 369 -15.57 -14.31 9.49
N ASP A 370 -14.64 -15.27 9.46
CA ASP A 370 -13.19 -15.00 9.49
C ASP A 370 -12.77 -14.17 8.25
N GLU A 371 -12.41 -12.90 8.44
CA GLU A 371 -12.01 -11.96 7.37
C GLU A 371 -10.67 -12.31 6.70
N LYS A 372 -9.89 -13.24 7.27
CA LYS A 372 -8.55 -13.59 6.76
C LYS A 372 -8.53 -14.57 5.58
N VAL A 373 -9.69 -14.94 5.02
CA VAL A 373 -9.71 -16.06 4.07
C VAL A 373 -10.64 -15.83 2.88
N GLU A 374 -10.13 -15.12 1.87
CA GLU A 374 -10.66 -15.14 0.50
C GLU A 374 -10.55 -16.54 -0.14
N ASP A 375 -9.78 -17.46 0.44
CA ASP A 375 -9.56 -18.84 -0.05
C ASP A 375 -10.67 -19.87 0.29
N TYR A 376 -11.76 -19.50 1.00
CA TYR A 376 -12.83 -20.45 1.39
C TYR A 376 -14.28 -20.00 1.09
N MET A 377 -14.52 -19.14 0.10
CA MET A 377 -15.89 -18.72 -0.27
C MET A 377 -16.80 -19.91 -0.61
N GLU A 378 -16.27 -20.98 -1.22
CA GLU A 378 -17.01 -22.23 -1.54
C GLU A 378 -17.61 -22.93 -0.29
N ARG A 379 -17.05 -22.70 0.91
CA ARG A 379 -17.51 -23.33 2.16
C ARG A 379 -18.64 -22.56 2.85
N TYR A 380 -18.82 -21.27 2.56
CA TYR A 380 -19.80 -20.40 3.21
C TYR A 380 -21.12 -20.25 2.45
N GLU A 381 -21.17 -20.60 1.15
CA GLU A 381 -22.41 -20.53 0.35
C GLU A 381 -23.57 -21.33 0.97
N ARG A 382 -23.27 -22.45 1.65
CA ARG A 382 -24.29 -23.26 2.34
C ARG A 382 -24.87 -22.61 3.60
N LEU A 383 -24.16 -21.65 4.21
CA LEU A 383 -24.61 -20.95 5.42
C LEU A 383 -25.42 -19.70 5.11
N PHE A 384 -25.29 -19.13 3.91
CA PHE A 384 -25.95 -17.87 3.56
C PHE A 384 -27.47 -17.90 3.66
N PRO A 385 -28.18 -18.94 3.17
CA PRO A 385 -29.63 -19.01 3.35
C PRO A 385 -30.04 -18.98 4.83
N ILE A 386 -29.30 -19.70 5.69
CA ILE A 386 -29.58 -19.76 7.12
C ILE A 386 -29.36 -18.40 7.79
N MET A 387 -28.28 -17.70 7.45
CA MET A 387 -28.00 -16.36 7.97
C MET A 387 -29.05 -15.35 7.55
N ASN A 388 -29.50 -15.42 6.29
CA ASN A 388 -30.57 -14.56 5.77
C ASN A 388 -31.90 -14.85 6.47
N ASP A 389 -32.29 -16.11 6.60
CA ASP A 389 -33.54 -16.51 7.29
C ASP A 389 -33.52 -16.13 8.78
N LEU A 390 -32.40 -16.37 9.47
CA LEU A 390 -32.26 -15.99 10.87
C LEU A 390 -32.36 -14.48 11.05
N THR A 391 -31.74 -13.70 10.15
CA THR A 391 -31.87 -12.24 10.13
C THR A 391 -33.33 -11.85 10.00
N LYS A 392 -34.05 -12.42 9.04
CA LYS A 392 -35.48 -12.12 8.82
C LYS A 392 -36.31 -12.39 10.08
N GLU A 393 -36.10 -13.52 10.74
CA GLU A 393 -36.80 -13.88 11.99
C GLU A 393 -36.48 -12.91 13.14
N VAL A 394 -35.23 -12.48 13.28
CA VAL A 394 -34.85 -11.43 14.24
C VAL A 394 -35.63 -10.15 13.95
N LEU A 395 -35.60 -9.68 12.70
CA LEU A 395 -36.25 -8.42 12.29
C LEU A 395 -37.77 -8.46 12.48
N LEU A 396 -38.41 -9.62 12.32
CA LEU A 396 -39.84 -9.82 12.55
C LEU A 396 -40.26 -9.56 14.00
N ASN A 397 -39.34 -9.69 14.95
CA ASN A 397 -39.63 -9.58 16.38
C ASN A 397 -39.08 -8.29 17.03
N LEU A 398 -38.41 -7.43 16.25
CA LEU A 398 -38.06 -6.09 16.71
C LEU A 398 -39.31 -5.19 16.81
N ASN A 399 -39.24 -4.17 17.66
CA ASN A 399 -40.37 -3.30 18.00
C ASN A 399 -40.16 -1.83 17.62
N ASP A 400 -41.19 -1.01 17.86
CA ASP A 400 -41.23 0.40 17.46
C ASP A 400 -40.28 1.31 18.25
N LYS A 401 -39.58 0.81 19.28
CA LYS A 401 -38.63 1.60 20.08
C LYS A 401 -37.23 1.66 19.48
N ILE A 402 -36.91 0.80 18.51
CA ILE A 402 -35.61 0.84 17.82
C ILE A 402 -35.44 2.18 17.11
N LYS A 403 -34.38 2.91 17.48
CA LYS A 403 -33.92 4.14 16.82
C LYS A 403 -32.63 3.90 16.03
N ILE A 404 -31.75 3.05 16.55
CA ILE A 404 -30.46 2.73 15.93
C ILE A 404 -30.41 1.24 15.62
N LEU A 405 -30.21 0.90 14.36
CA LEU A 405 -30.08 -0.50 13.91
C LEU A 405 -28.74 -0.70 13.21
N ILE A 406 -28.04 -1.77 13.58
CA ILE A 406 -26.75 -2.16 13.00
C ILE A 406 -26.86 -3.61 12.50
N LEU A 407 -26.56 -3.81 11.23
CA LEU A 407 -26.59 -5.11 10.56
C LEU A 407 -25.22 -5.35 9.90
N GLU A 408 -24.43 -6.27 10.47
CA GLU A 408 -23.07 -6.58 10.00
C GLU A 408 -22.92 -8.04 9.58
N SER A 409 -22.18 -8.26 8.49
CA SER A 409 -21.83 -9.59 7.97
C SER A 409 -23.05 -10.44 7.61
N ILE A 410 -24.14 -9.80 7.20
CA ILE A 410 -25.35 -10.46 6.69
C ILE A 410 -25.16 -10.71 5.19
N PRO A 411 -25.35 -11.91 4.65
CA PRO A 411 -25.09 -12.20 3.24
C PRO A 411 -25.88 -11.27 2.30
N ASP A 412 -27.21 -11.32 2.39
CA ASP A 412 -28.09 -10.57 1.51
C ASP A 412 -29.20 -9.87 2.28
N LEU A 413 -29.37 -8.57 2.04
CA LEU A 413 -30.42 -7.75 2.62
C LEU A 413 -31.56 -7.55 1.61
N SER A 414 -32.66 -8.30 1.76
CA SER A 414 -33.75 -8.33 0.78
C SER A 414 -34.80 -7.23 0.99
N GLN A 415 -35.56 -6.89 -0.05
CA GLN A 415 -36.69 -5.96 0.05
C GLN A 415 -37.70 -6.38 1.14
N GLU A 416 -37.92 -7.68 1.30
CA GLU A 416 -38.83 -8.20 2.32
C GLU A 416 -38.39 -7.83 3.74
N MET A 417 -37.10 -7.97 4.03
CA MET A 417 -36.51 -7.53 5.31
C MET A 417 -36.68 -6.02 5.52
N GLY A 418 -36.48 -5.22 4.46
CA GLY A 418 -36.75 -3.78 4.48
C GLY A 418 -38.21 -3.45 4.83
N ASN A 419 -39.17 -4.16 4.21
CA ASN A 419 -40.60 -4.00 4.49
C ASN A 419 -40.96 -4.39 5.92
N ILE A 420 -40.33 -5.44 6.46
CA ILE A 420 -40.49 -5.85 7.87
C ILE A 420 -40.04 -4.71 8.79
N LEU A 421 -38.87 -4.11 8.54
CA LEU A 421 -38.36 -2.98 9.32
C LEU A 421 -39.29 -1.77 9.27
N ILE A 422 -39.83 -1.43 8.09
CA ILE A 422 -40.77 -0.31 7.95
C ILE A 422 -42.04 -0.53 8.78
N ARG A 423 -42.55 -1.76 8.81
CA ARG A 423 -43.77 -2.12 9.55
C ARG A 423 -43.53 -2.17 11.06
N ASN A 424 -42.44 -2.79 11.48
CA ASN A 424 -42.22 -3.15 12.88
C ASN A 424 -41.35 -2.13 13.64
N CYS A 425 -40.42 -1.46 12.94
CA CYS A 425 -39.46 -0.51 13.49
C CYS A 425 -39.55 0.87 12.79
N PRO A 426 -40.73 1.52 12.76
CA PRO A 426 -40.91 2.76 11.98
C PRO A 426 -40.09 3.95 12.51
N ASN A 427 -39.53 3.88 13.72
CA ASN A 427 -38.83 4.98 14.38
C ASN A 427 -37.30 4.93 14.23
N ILE A 428 -36.77 4.07 13.34
CA ILE A 428 -35.34 4.03 13.04
C ILE A 428 -34.90 5.38 12.48
N THR A 429 -33.94 6.03 13.16
CA THR A 429 -33.30 7.28 12.76
C THR A 429 -31.89 7.07 12.24
N ASP A 430 -31.22 5.99 12.63
CA ASP A 430 -29.83 5.69 12.31
C ASP A 430 -29.69 4.22 11.89
N LEU A 431 -29.12 3.99 10.72
CA LEU A 431 -28.94 2.65 10.16
C LEU A 431 -27.49 2.43 9.73
N ILE A 432 -26.89 1.33 10.17
CA ILE A 432 -25.54 0.92 9.77
C ILE A 432 -25.64 -0.44 9.08
N LEU A 433 -25.19 -0.52 7.82
CA LEU A 433 -25.28 -1.72 6.99
C LEU A 433 -23.89 -2.13 6.50
N ALA A 434 -23.56 -3.39 6.69
CA ALA A 434 -22.34 -4.01 6.19
C ALA A 434 -22.62 -5.44 5.72
N PRO A 435 -23.41 -5.64 4.65
CA PRO A 435 -23.69 -6.97 4.13
C PRO A 435 -22.45 -7.57 3.44
N LEU A 436 -22.38 -8.91 3.36
CA LEU A 436 -21.26 -9.62 2.72
C LEU A 436 -21.38 -9.62 1.20
N ASN A 437 -22.59 -9.75 0.64
CA ASN A 437 -22.84 -9.88 -0.79
C ASN A 437 -23.70 -8.74 -1.35
N THR A 438 -25.00 -8.73 -1.06
CA THR A 438 -25.96 -7.84 -1.76
C THR A 438 -26.95 -7.14 -0.83
N ILE A 439 -27.52 -6.03 -1.32
CA ILE A 439 -28.67 -5.35 -0.73
C ILE A 439 -29.64 -4.97 -1.84
N ASP A 440 -30.93 -5.25 -1.66
CA ASP A 440 -31.96 -4.84 -2.61
C ASP A 440 -32.03 -3.31 -2.64
N PRO A 441 -32.06 -2.67 -3.83
CA PRO A 441 -32.12 -1.22 -3.94
C PRO A 441 -33.28 -0.60 -3.16
N ARG A 442 -34.40 -1.31 -2.98
CA ARG A 442 -35.60 -0.81 -2.30
C ARG A 442 -35.58 -1.07 -0.79
N PHE A 443 -34.52 -1.65 -0.23
CA PHE A 443 -34.45 -2.05 1.18
C PHE A 443 -34.78 -0.90 2.14
N ILE A 444 -34.24 0.31 1.89
CA ILE A 444 -34.47 1.50 2.73
C ILE A 444 -35.49 2.49 2.17
N GLU A 445 -35.97 2.29 0.94
CA GLU A 445 -36.66 3.30 0.12
C GLU A 445 -37.84 4.00 0.82
N ASN A 446 -38.55 3.27 1.67
CA ASN A 446 -39.77 3.76 2.33
C ASN A 446 -39.58 4.07 3.83
N MET A 447 -38.35 4.15 4.33
CA MET A 447 -38.04 4.46 5.74
C MET A 447 -38.08 5.98 5.99
N LYS A 448 -39.26 6.50 6.38
CA LYS A 448 -39.53 7.95 6.47
C LYS A 448 -38.83 8.70 7.62
N ASN A 449 -38.38 7.99 8.65
CA ASN A 449 -37.75 8.61 9.84
C ASN A 449 -36.21 8.49 9.83
N LEU A 450 -35.64 7.84 8.82
CA LEU A 450 -34.20 7.58 8.73
C LEU A 450 -33.46 8.88 8.39
N ASN A 451 -32.60 9.34 9.30
CA ASN A 451 -31.83 10.60 9.19
C ASN A 451 -30.34 10.35 8.90
N PHE A 452 -29.79 9.23 9.37
CA PHE A 452 -28.38 8.87 9.24
C PHE A 452 -28.23 7.46 8.68
N LEU A 453 -27.41 7.32 7.64
CA LEU A 453 -27.09 6.02 7.02
C LEU A 453 -25.57 5.84 6.97
N HIS A 454 -25.09 4.70 7.46
CA HIS A 454 -23.70 4.30 7.31
C HIS A 454 -23.63 2.99 6.53
N LEU A 455 -23.06 3.04 5.33
CA LEU A 455 -22.77 1.86 4.52
C LEU A 455 -21.29 1.51 4.67
N LYS A 456 -20.96 0.32 5.16
CA LYS A 456 -19.62 -0.24 4.98
C LYS A 456 -19.68 -0.96 3.64
N HIS A 457 -19.00 -0.42 2.62
CA HIS A 457 -19.10 -0.76 1.18
C HIS A 457 -20.14 0.03 0.38
N ILE A 458 -19.93 0.08 -0.94
CA ILE A 458 -20.81 0.79 -1.89
C ILE A 458 -21.86 -0.18 -2.41
N PHE A 459 -23.12 0.25 -2.34
CA PHE A 459 -24.25 -0.52 -2.84
C PHE A 459 -25.25 0.36 -3.58
N ASN A 460 -25.93 -0.21 -4.56
CA ASN A 460 -27.01 0.45 -5.28
C ASN A 460 -28.28 0.49 -4.40
N LEU A 461 -28.72 1.69 -4.00
CA LEU A 461 -29.85 1.90 -3.07
C LEU A 461 -30.71 3.09 -3.50
N ASN A 462 -32.03 2.92 -3.39
CA ASN A 462 -33.03 3.98 -3.50
C ASN A 462 -33.07 4.75 -2.17
N ILE A 463 -32.30 5.82 -2.08
CA ILE A 463 -32.13 6.59 -0.84
C ILE A 463 -33.30 7.56 -0.62
N PRO A 464 -34.06 7.45 0.50
CA PRO A 464 -35.11 8.40 0.87
C PRO A 464 -34.60 9.83 0.99
N LYS A 465 -35.45 10.80 0.67
CA LYS A 465 -35.09 12.23 0.74
C LYS A 465 -34.86 12.73 2.17
N GLU A 466 -35.38 12.01 3.14
CA GLU A 466 -35.35 12.28 4.57
C GLU A 466 -33.97 12.06 5.20
N ILE A 467 -33.11 11.25 4.55
CA ILE A 467 -31.73 11.01 4.99
C ILE A 467 -30.89 12.27 4.83
N LYS A 468 -30.30 12.74 5.94
CA LYS A 468 -29.53 13.99 6.01
C LYS A 468 -28.02 13.75 5.93
N ILE A 469 -27.57 12.60 6.42
CA ILE A 469 -26.15 12.24 6.49
C ILE A 469 -25.99 10.81 6.01
N ILE A 470 -25.09 10.62 5.05
CA ILE A 470 -24.65 9.31 4.58
C ILE A 470 -23.14 9.23 4.79
N ILE A 471 -22.67 8.17 5.43
CA ILE A 471 -21.26 7.81 5.52
C ILE A 471 -21.07 6.52 4.74
N VAL A 472 -20.09 6.50 3.85
CA VAL A 472 -19.67 5.26 3.18
C VAL A 472 -18.25 4.96 3.64
N SER A 473 -18.06 3.81 4.29
CA SER A 473 -16.74 3.35 4.74
C SER A 473 -16.11 2.40 3.74
N HIS A 474 -14.81 2.59 3.54
CA HIS A 474 -13.93 1.87 2.62
C HIS A 474 -13.83 0.37 2.93
N LYS A 475 -13.88 -0.46 1.88
CA LYS A 475 -13.17 -1.76 1.85
C LYS A 475 -11.84 -1.52 1.15
N LYS A 476 -10.80 -2.29 1.47
CA LYS A 476 -9.63 -2.44 0.59
C LYS A 476 -10.03 -3.11 -0.74
N ASP A 477 -10.78 -2.40 -1.58
CA ASP A 477 -11.10 -2.75 -2.96
C ASP A 477 -10.80 -1.57 -3.89
N SER A 478 -10.71 -1.86 -5.20
CA SER A 478 -10.24 -0.92 -6.22
C SER A 478 -11.18 0.27 -6.39
N LEU A 479 -12.50 0.04 -6.41
CA LEU A 479 -13.51 1.09 -6.59
C LEU A 479 -13.53 2.07 -5.40
N SER A 480 -13.39 1.55 -4.17
CA SER A 480 -13.34 2.39 -2.98
C SER A 480 -12.03 3.18 -2.90
N LYS A 481 -10.93 2.64 -3.44
CA LYS A 481 -9.64 3.35 -3.58
C LYS A 481 -9.75 4.47 -4.61
N GLU A 482 -10.35 4.20 -5.77
CA GLU A 482 -10.60 5.18 -6.83
C GLU A 482 -11.48 6.34 -6.35
N LEU A 483 -12.53 6.07 -5.57
CA LEU A 483 -13.36 7.11 -4.94
C LEU A 483 -12.67 7.87 -3.80
N GLY A 484 -11.71 7.24 -3.13
CA GLY A 484 -10.85 7.87 -2.14
C GLY A 484 -9.76 8.74 -2.77
N ASP A 485 -9.33 8.38 -3.97
CA ASP A 485 -8.34 9.08 -4.80
C ASP A 485 -8.98 10.13 -5.74
N ALA A 486 -10.31 10.07 -5.94
CA ALA A 486 -11.06 10.96 -6.84
C ALA A 486 -11.16 12.39 -6.29
N THR A 487 -11.15 13.36 -7.20
CA THR A 487 -11.42 14.75 -6.82
C THR A 487 -12.86 14.89 -6.31
N THR A 488 -13.15 15.99 -5.58
CA THR A 488 -14.52 16.26 -5.13
C THR A 488 -15.52 16.24 -6.29
N ASP A 489 -15.11 16.68 -7.49
CA ASP A 489 -15.99 16.76 -8.66
C ASP A 489 -16.20 15.39 -9.32
N ASP A 490 -15.19 14.51 -9.30
CA ASP A 490 -15.29 13.13 -9.79
C ASP A 490 -16.16 12.28 -8.86
N ALA A 491 -15.93 12.40 -7.54
CA ALA A 491 -16.79 11.80 -6.54
C ALA A 491 -18.23 12.33 -6.69
N ASN A 492 -18.42 13.64 -6.90
CA ASN A 492 -19.75 14.22 -7.09
C ASN A 492 -20.45 13.68 -8.35
N SER A 493 -19.72 13.54 -9.45
CA SER A 493 -20.22 13.00 -10.71
C SER A 493 -20.57 11.52 -10.57
N TYR A 494 -19.73 10.75 -9.89
CA TYR A 494 -19.98 9.35 -9.55
C TYR A 494 -21.24 9.20 -8.68
N PHE A 495 -21.31 9.93 -7.56
CA PHE A 495 -22.46 9.86 -6.65
C PHE A 495 -23.75 10.36 -7.32
N GLN A 496 -23.68 11.39 -8.17
CA GLN A 496 -24.84 11.85 -8.95
C GLN A 496 -25.34 10.80 -9.93
N THR A 497 -24.42 10.12 -10.62
CA THR A 497 -24.74 9.09 -11.61
C THR A 497 -25.32 7.85 -10.93
N GLN A 498 -24.71 7.40 -9.82
CA GLN A 498 -25.13 6.18 -9.13
C GLN A 498 -26.46 6.34 -8.36
N PHE A 499 -26.69 7.48 -7.73
CA PHE A 499 -27.86 7.68 -6.86
C PHE A 499 -28.93 8.60 -7.47
N ASN A 500 -28.74 9.02 -8.72
CA ASN A 500 -29.68 9.86 -9.49
C ASN A 500 -30.16 11.12 -8.71
N ARG A 501 -29.25 11.73 -7.95
CA ARG A 501 -29.53 12.90 -7.11
C ARG A 501 -28.27 13.75 -6.93
N THR A 502 -28.44 15.06 -6.80
CA THR A 502 -27.35 16.01 -6.49
C THR A 502 -27.00 15.99 -5.00
N PHE A 503 -25.72 15.72 -4.69
CA PHE A 503 -25.19 15.75 -3.33
C PHE A 503 -24.40 17.03 -3.10
N LYS A 504 -24.53 17.62 -1.91
CA LYS A 504 -23.56 18.61 -1.42
C LYS A 504 -22.43 17.87 -0.73
N LEU A 505 -21.45 17.43 -1.51
CA LEU A 505 -20.19 16.98 -0.95
C LEU A 505 -19.48 18.20 -0.32
N PRO A 506 -18.92 18.08 0.88
CA PRO A 506 -17.88 19.02 1.29
C PRO A 506 -16.83 19.02 0.19
N LYS A 507 -16.29 20.17 -0.20
CA LYS A 507 -14.99 20.17 -0.89
C LYS A 507 -14.04 19.45 0.05
N LEU A 508 -13.74 18.20 -0.26
CA LEU A 508 -12.57 17.55 0.27
C LEU A 508 -11.44 18.41 -0.27
N PHE A 509 -10.72 19.07 0.64
CA PHE A 509 -9.36 19.47 0.33
C PHE A 509 -8.70 18.29 -0.37
N ASP A 510 -7.95 18.53 -1.45
CA ASP A 510 -7.07 17.53 -2.05
C ASP A 510 -6.39 16.75 -0.93
N THR A 511 -6.94 15.57 -0.63
CA THR A 511 -6.34 14.62 0.26
C THR A 511 -5.28 13.97 -0.60
N GLN A 512 -4.17 14.67 -0.78
CA GLN A 512 -2.93 13.96 -1.05
C GLN A 512 -2.81 12.89 0.04
N ASN A 513 -2.82 11.65 -0.45
CA ASN A 513 -2.80 10.40 0.27
C ASN A 513 -1.81 10.39 1.46
N ASP A 514 -2.22 10.89 2.63
CA ASP A 514 -1.63 10.56 3.92
C ASP A 514 -2.40 9.37 4.52
N ALA A 515 -2.39 8.24 3.82
CA ALA A 515 -2.94 6.98 4.31
C ALA A 515 -2.11 5.77 3.88
N SER A 516 -0.80 5.87 4.04
CA SER A 516 0.02 4.83 4.69
C SER A 516 1.44 5.35 4.78
N ASN A 517 1.84 5.95 5.91
CA ASN A 517 3.28 6.03 6.19
C ASN A 517 3.74 4.59 6.47
N SER A 518 4.02 3.84 5.41
CA SER A 518 4.69 2.55 5.56
C SER A 518 6.02 2.81 6.23
N LEU A 519 6.48 1.86 7.05
CA LEU A 519 7.75 1.94 7.77
C LEU A 519 8.91 2.35 6.83
N ASN A 520 8.82 1.92 5.56
CA ASN A 520 9.78 2.23 4.51
C ASN A 520 9.79 3.71 4.12
N CYS A 521 8.63 4.37 4.05
CA CYS A 521 8.55 5.80 3.75
C CYS A 521 9.16 6.65 4.88
N VAL A 522 8.82 6.36 6.13
CA VAL A 522 9.39 7.06 7.30
C VAL A 522 10.90 6.85 7.38
N ALA A 523 11.35 5.60 7.25
CA ALA A 523 12.78 5.27 7.26
C ALA A 523 13.54 5.99 6.13
N CYS A 524 12.95 6.07 4.93
CA CYS A 524 13.52 6.84 3.83
C CYS A 524 13.60 8.32 4.19
N LYS A 525 12.51 8.97 4.62
CA LYS A 525 12.47 10.42 4.87
C LYS A 525 13.47 10.83 5.95
N LEU A 526 13.61 10.05 7.02
CA LEU A 526 14.59 10.28 8.09
C LEU A 526 16.04 10.13 7.59
N THR A 527 16.30 9.05 6.83
CA THR A 527 17.63 8.78 6.29
C THR A 527 18.03 9.87 5.30
N MET A 528 17.17 10.14 4.31
CA MET A 528 17.43 11.14 3.28
C MET A 528 17.46 12.56 3.83
N GLY A 529 16.64 12.91 4.82
CA GLY A 529 16.71 14.22 5.47
C GLY A 529 18.10 14.49 6.05
N SER A 530 18.67 13.50 6.74
CA SER A 530 20.01 13.59 7.32
C SER A 530 21.10 13.60 6.24
N VAL A 531 21.01 12.73 5.22
CA VAL A 531 22.00 12.69 4.13
C VAL A 531 22.01 14.00 3.34
N ILE A 532 20.84 14.61 3.07
CA ILE A 532 20.73 15.91 2.41
C ILE A 532 21.39 17.00 3.26
N GLU A 533 21.10 17.04 4.56
CA GLU A 533 21.70 18.02 5.48
C GLU A 533 23.22 17.87 5.53
N MET A 534 23.73 16.66 5.75
CA MET A 534 25.17 16.38 5.77
C MET A 534 25.83 16.75 4.45
N SER A 535 25.18 16.45 3.33
CA SER A 535 25.66 16.82 1.99
C SER A 535 25.79 18.35 1.88
N ARG A 536 24.78 19.11 2.26
CA ARG A 536 24.76 20.58 2.14
C ARG A 536 25.71 21.28 3.14
N ASN A 537 25.93 20.68 4.31
CA ASN A 537 26.85 21.19 5.34
C ASN A 537 28.33 20.86 5.09
N ASN A 538 28.67 20.27 3.93
CA ASN A 538 30.03 19.84 3.59
C ASN A 538 30.64 18.86 4.61
N THR A 539 29.81 18.02 5.22
CA THR A 539 30.30 16.90 6.03
C THR A 539 31.24 16.01 5.19
N PRO A 540 32.34 15.49 5.78
CA PRO A 540 33.24 14.58 5.08
C PRO A 540 32.49 13.39 4.47
N LEU A 541 32.87 13.00 3.25
CA LEU A 541 32.20 11.91 2.51
C LEU A 541 32.21 10.59 3.29
N SER A 542 33.30 10.30 4.00
CA SER A 542 33.45 9.13 4.86
C SER A 542 32.39 9.04 5.96
N ASP A 543 31.98 10.19 6.50
CA ASP A 543 31.01 10.24 7.60
C ASP A 543 29.60 10.04 7.06
N ILE A 544 29.30 10.55 5.85
CA ILE A 544 28.05 10.31 5.14
C ILE A 544 27.94 8.83 4.75
N GLU A 545 29.01 8.24 4.21
CA GLU A 545 29.09 6.82 3.88
C GLU A 545 28.85 5.95 5.11
N THR A 546 29.52 6.28 6.22
CA THR A 546 29.35 5.58 7.52
C THR A 546 27.90 5.71 8.02
N TYR A 547 27.30 6.88 7.88
CA TYR A 547 25.89 7.09 8.25
C TYR A 547 24.94 6.23 7.42
N ILE A 548 25.11 6.19 6.09
CA ILE A 548 24.29 5.37 5.19
C ILE A 548 24.46 3.88 5.50
N LEU A 549 25.70 3.43 5.72
CA LEU A 549 26.00 2.05 6.10
C LEU A 549 25.29 1.64 7.40
N ASN A 550 25.44 2.45 8.46
CA ASN A 550 24.78 2.18 9.74
C ASN A 550 23.26 2.09 9.58
N ARG A 551 22.66 2.94 8.75
CA ARG A 551 21.22 2.87 8.46
C ARG A 551 20.87 1.57 7.74
N CYS A 552 21.61 1.17 6.71
CA CYS A 552 21.39 -0.10 6.01
C CYS A 552 21.41 -1.30 6.97
N ASP A 553 22.37 -1.33 7.89
CA ASP A 553 22.51 -2.39 8.90
C ASP A 553 21.39 -2.36 9.96
N GLU A 554 20.95 -1.17 10.37
CA GLU A 554 19.86 -0.98 11.33
C GLU A 554 18.53 -1.51 10.78
N VAL A 555 18.20 -1.19 9.51
CA VAL A 555 16.93 -1.63 8.89
C VAL A 555 16.98 -3.07 8.38
N LYS A 556 18.18 -3.67 8.29
CA LYS A 556 18.42 -5.06 7.83
C LYS A 556 17.77 -5.38 6.48
N THR A 557 17.79 -4.43 5.55
CA THR A 557 17.22 -4.62 4.21
C THR A 557 18.07 -5.51 3.31
N GLN A 558 19.36 -5.63 3.62
CA GLN A 558 20.35 -6.47 2.94
C GLN A 558 21.38 -6.97 3.95
N ILE A 559 22.22 -7.93 3.56
CA ILE A 559 23.39 -8.32 4.37
C ILE A 559 24.45 -7.22 4.40
N HIS A 560 25.28 -7.22 5.44
CA HIS A 560 26.26 -6.16 5.71
C HIS A 560 27.29 -6.02 4.58
N GLU A 561 27.74 -7.14 3.99
CA GLU A 561 28.65 -7.16 2.84
C GLU A 561 28.12 -6.33 1.65
N ILE A 562 26.83 -6.47 1.33
CA ILE A 562 26.16 -5.68 0.28
C ILE A 562 25.99 -4.22 0.71
N CYS A 563 25.57 -3.96 1.95
CA CYS A 563 25.41 -2.61 2.49
C CYS A 563 26.72 -1.80 2.39
N ILE A 564 27.87 -2.40 2.71
CA ILE A 564 29.18 -1.75 2.58
C ILE A 564 29.45 -1.33 1.13
N GLY A 565 29.29 -2.25 0.18
CA GLY A 565 29.59 -1.97 -1.23
C GLY A 565 28.64 -0.94 -1.84
N MET A 566 27.36 -0.96 -1.44
CA MET A 566 26.37 0.04 -1.87
C MET A 566 26.69 1.43 -1.33
N ALA A 567 26.98 1.55 -0.03
CA ALA A 567 27.37 2.83 0.57
C ALA A 567 28.61 3.40 -0.13
N LYS A 568 29.63 2.58 -0.39
CA LYS A 568 30.85 3.00 -1.10
C LYS A 568 30.59 3.44 -2.53
N SER A 569 29.80 2.67 -3.28
CA SER A 569 29.63 2.87 -4.72
C SER A 569 28.76 4.08 -5.06
N PHE A 570 27.75 4.38 -4.24
CA PHE A 570 26.74 5.41 -4.58
C PHE A 570 26.89 6.74 -3.84
N THR A 571 27.56 6.78 -2.67
CA THR A 571 27.55 7.99 -1.82
C THR A 571 28.17 9.19 -2.51
N ASP A 572 29.31 9.04 -3.21
CA ASP A 572 29.98 10.19 -3.86
C ASP A 572 29.10 10.85 -4.93
N GLU A 573 28.53 10.07 -5.84
CA GLU A 573 27.67 10.59 -6.90
C GLU A 573 26.35 11.16 -6.36
N GLY A 574 25.75 10.49 -5.36
CA GLY A 574 24.57 11.00 -4.67
C GLY A 574 24.83 12.35 -4.00
N VAL A 575 25.91 12.46 -3.20
CA VAL A 575 26.29 13.71 -2.52
C VAL A 575 26.61 14.81 -3.53
N PHE A 576 27.27 14.48 -4.65
CA PHE A 576 27.57 15.44 -5.72
C PHE A 576 26.30 16.12 -6.26
N VAL A 577 25.23 15.33 -6.50
CA VAL A 577 23.93 15.83 -6.98
C VAL A 577 23.15 16.55 -5.89
N LEU A 578 23.09 16.00 -4.66
CA LEU A 578 22.34 16.60 -3.55
C LEU A 578 22.89 17.97 -3.12
N LYS A 579 24.21 18.18 -3.25
CA LYS A 579 24.85 19.49 -3.01
C LYS A 579 24.41 20.57 -3.99
N ARG A 580 23.89 20.20 -5.16
CA ARG A 580 23.60 21.10 -6.30
C ARG A 580 22.13 21.19 -6.65
N THR A 581 21.29 20.51 -5.87
CA THR A 581 19.85 20.46 -6.09
C THR A 581 19.13 20.85 -4.80
N ASN A 582 17.90 21.34 -4.96
CA ASN A 582 17.03 21.71 -3.84
C ASN A 582 16.03 20.61 -3.48
N TYR A 583 16.24 19.38 -3.95
CA TYR A 583 15.37 18.25 -3.63
C TYR A 583 15.29 18.04 -2.12
N THR A 584 14.07 17.78 -1.66
CA THR A 584 13.77 17.47 -0.26
C THR A 584 13.72 15.96 -0.05
N ALA A 585 13.77 15.52 1.21
CA ALA A 585 13.60 14.12 1.55
C ALA A 585 12.22 13.58 1.10
N ASP A 586 11.18 14.41 1.18
CA ASP A 586 9.84 14.06 0.71
C ASP A 586 9.81 13.78 -0.79
N GLN A 587 10.45 14.64 -1.60
CA GLN A 587 10.51 14.46 -3.05
C GLN A 587 11.31 13.22 -3.45
N ILE A 588 12.47 13.00 -2.85
CA ILE A 588 13.31 11.82 -3.14
C ILE A 588 12.59 10.55 -2.70
N CYS A 589 12.09 10.52 -1.47
CA CYS A 589 11.40 9.33 -0.98
C CYS A 589 10.10 9.07 -1.73
N GLY A 590 9.37 10.10 -2.13
CA GLY A 590 8.17 9.95 -2.94
C GLY A 590 8.39 9.49 -4.36
N ALA A 591 9.56 9.79 -4.94
CA ALA A 591 9.99 9.22 -6.20
C ALA A 591 10.29 7.71 -6.09
N PHE A 592 11.08 7.32 -5.08
CA PHE A 592 11.70 5.99 -5.06
C PHE A 592 11.02 4.97 -4.16
N ILE A 593 10.14 5.39 -3.25
CA ILE A 593 9.38 4.52 -2.34
C ILE A 593 7.90 4.62 -2.69
N ALA A 594 7.32 3.54 -3.21
CA ALA A 594 5.95 3.54 -3.76
C ALA A 594 4.86 4.04 -2.79
N ASP A 595 5.05 3.81 -1.48
CA ASP A 595 4.10 4.24 -0.44
C ASP A 595 4.34 5.68 0.04
N CYS A 596 5.35 6.37 -0.49
CA CYS A 596 5.84 7.64 0.05
C CYS A 596 5.47 8.86 -0.81
N LYS A 597 4.33 8.78 -1.51
CA LYS A 597 3.87 9.73 -2.53
C LYS A 597 4.12 11.20 -2.13
N SER A 598 4.68 11.97 -3.07
CA SER A 598 4.92 13.42 -2.95
C SER A 598 4.10 14.18 -3.98
N ALA A 599 3.64 15.39 -3.64
CA ALA A 599 3.01 16.34 -4.56
C ALA A 599 3.90 16.66 -5.77
N ASP A 600 5.19 16.85 -5.46
CA ASP A 600 6.21 17.28 -6.39
C ASP A 600 7.15 16.09 -6.65
N ASP A 601 6.70 15.13 -7.45
CA ASP A 601 7.47 13.93 -7.80
C ASP A 601 8.48 14.23 -8.92
N PRO A 602 9.80 14.22 -8.65
CA PRO A 602 10.82 14.53 -9.65
C PRO A 602 10.88 13.54 -10.82
N LEU A 603 10.20 12.39 -10.73
CA LEU A 603 10.08 11.43 -11.83
C LEU A 603 9.11 11.89 -12.92
N ASN A 604 8.24 12.84 -12.59
CA ASN A 604 7.17 13.33 -13.46
C ASN A 604 7.46 14.69 -14.08
N ASP A 605 8.67 15.22 -13.91
CA ASP A 605 9.08 16.51 -14.48
C ASP A 605 8.91 16.51 -16.00
N MET A 606 8.12 17.46 -16.49
CA MET A 606 7.86 17.66 -17.91
C MET A 606 8.69 18.82 -18.44
N TRP A 607 9.31 18.61 -19.60
CA TRP A 607 10.02 19.64 -20.33
C TRP A 607 9.60 19.57 -21.80
N LYS A 608 9.62 20.72 -22.46
CA LYS A 608 9.16 20.82 -23.85
C LYS A 608 10.32 20.56 -24.80
N PHE A 609 10.12 19.65 -25.74
CA PHE A 609 10.98 19.47 -26.91
C PHE A 609 10.22 19.87 -28.17
N ASP A 610 10.81 20.71 -29.02
CA ASP A 610 10.16 21.14 -30.26
C ASP A 610 10.37 20.11 -31.37
N VAL A 611 9.42 19.17 -31.51
CA VAL A 611 9.41 18.20 -32.60
C VAL A 611 9.16 18.93 -33.93
N PRO A 612 10.00 18.72 -34.98
CA PRO A 612 9.83 19.40 -36.26
C PRO A 612 8.48 19.14 -36.91
N ASN A 613 7.87 20.20 -37.46
CA ASN A 613 6.64 20.12 -38.24
C ASN A 613 6.83 19.36 -39.57
N GLY A 614 5.75 19.23 -40.34
CA GLY A 614 5.79 18.67 -41.69
C GLY A 614 5.67 17.14 -41.74
N LYS A 615 4.96 16.55 -40.77
CA LYS A 615 4.60 15.13 -40.80
C LYS A 615 3.97 14.76 -42.15
N PRO A 616 4.49 13.76 -42.89
CA PRO A 616 3.88 13.27 -44.13
C PRO A 616 2.45 12.77 -43.91
N ILE A 617 1.68 12.68 -45.00
CA ILE A 617 0.35 12.05 -44.96
C ILE A 617 0.53 10.57 -44.58
N VAL A 618 -0.23 10.11 -43.58
CA VAL A 618 -0.21 8.73 -43.07
C VAL A 618 -0.48 7.74 -44.21
N LYS A 619 0.48 6.84 -44.48
CA LYS A 619 0.38 5.82 -45.53
C LYS A 619 -0.17 4.47 -45.03
N GLY A 620 -0.24 4.29 -43.71
CA GLY A 620 -0.57 3.04 -43.04
C GLY A 620 0.62 2.07 -42.96
N TRP A 621 0.53 1.07 -42.08
CA TRP A 621 1.63 0.11 -41.88
C TRP A 621 1.90 -0.70 -43.16
N PRO A 622 3.17 -0.90 -43.56
CA PRO A 622 3.51 -1.62 -44.79
C PRO A 622 2.96 -3.06 -44.80
N LYS A 623 2.28 -3.43 -45.89
CA LYS A 623 1.79 -4.80 -46.11
C LYS A 623 2.81 -5.61 -46.91
N VAL A 624 3.59 -6.43 -46.24
CA VAL A 624 4.61 -7.29 -46.86
C VAL A 624 4.03 -8.68 -47.15
N ASN A 625 3.39 -8.81 -48.31
CA ASN A 625 2.84 -10.09 -48.77
C ASN A 625 3.84 -10.75 -49.74
N LYS A 626 4.57 -11.78 -49.26
CA LYS A 626 5.64 -12.49 -50.00
C LYS A 626 6.83 -11.57 -50.33
N PRO A 627 7.73 -11.33 -49.37
CA PRO A 627 8.90 -10.47 -49.59
C PRO A 627 9.82 -11.04 -50.68
N GLN A 628 10.50 -10.19 -51.45
CA GLN A 628 11.43 -10.64 -52.51
C GLN A 628 12.66 -11.34 -51.93
N SER A 629 13.09 -10.89 -50.76
CA SER A 629 14.10 -11.52 -49.91
C SER A 629 13.80 -11.16 -48.45
N THR A 630 14.46 -11.81 -47.50
CA THR A 630 14.30 -11.53 -46.06
C THR A 630 15.68 -11.43 -45.41
N LEU A 631 15.80 -10.63 -44.37
CA LEU A 631 16.98 -10.63 -43.50
C LEU A 631 16.67 -11.38 -42.20
N ARG A 632 17.60 -12.21 -41.72
CA ARG A 632 17.56 -12.84 -40.39
C ARG A 632 18.45 -12.06 -39.44
N VAL A 633 17.89 -11.65 -38.31
CA VAL A 633 18.56 -10.76 -37.35
C VAL A 633 18.52 -11.38 -35.96
N LEU A 634 19.68 -11.70 -35.40
CA LEU A 634 19.78 -12.13 -34.01
C LEU A 634 19.70 -10.92 -33.09
N HIS A 635 18.97 -11.03 -31.99
CA HIS A 635 18.94 -10.04 -30.93
C HIS A 635 19.33 -10.70 -29.60
N LEU A 636 20.46 -10.27 -29.07
CA LEU A 636 20.95 -10.59 -27.72
C LEU A 636 20.75 -9.38 -26.81
N THR A 637 20.34 -9.62 -25.57
CA THR A 637 20.14 -8.56 -24.58
C THR A 637 20.28 -9.12 -23.19
N ASP A 638 20.68 -8.28 -22.23
CA ASP A 638 20.64 -8.59 -20.80
C ASP A 638 21.38 -9.91 -20.53
N ILE A 639 22.65 -9.95 -20.92
CA ILE A 639 23.50 -11.15 -20.83
C ILE A 639 23.85 -11.43 -19.38
N HIS A 640 24.15 -10.38 -18.61
CA HIS A 640 24.51 -10.40 -17.19
C HIS A 640 25.29 -11.64 -16.75
N ILE A 641 26.60 -11.61 -16.99
CA ILE A 641 27.48 -12.72 -16.65
C ILE A 641 27.96 -12.59 -15.21
N ASP A 642 27.59 -13.56 -14.38
CA ASP A 642 28.11 -13.68 -13.03
C ASP A 642 29.39 -14.52 -13.00
N LEU A 643 30.53 -13.84 -12.89
CA LEU A 643 31.84 -14.48 -12.72
C LEU A 643 32.06 -15.07 -11.32
N GLN A 644 31.21 -14.73 -10.35
CA GLN A 644 31.24 -15.26 -8.99
C GLN A 644 30.15 -16.33 -8.74
N TYR A 645 29.42 -16.77 -9.77
CA TYR A 645 28.40 -17.80 -9.62
C TYR A 645 29.00 -19.10 -9.04
N VAL A 646 28.46 -19.56 -7.91
CA VAL A 646 28.89 -20.79 -7.22
C VAL A 646 27.83 -21.87 -7.32
N VAL A 647 28.20 -23.00 -7.93
CA VAL A 647 27.33 -24.19 -8.02
C VAL A 647 27.01 -24.72 -6.62
N GLY A 648 25.75 -25.05 -6.37
CA GLY A 648 25.27 -25.58 -5.10
C GLY A 648 24.97 -24.55 -4.02
N SER A 649 25.34 -23.27 -4.21
CA SER A 649 24.97 -22.17 -3.31
C SER A 649 23.46 -21.89 -3.30
N GLU A 650 22.95 -21.04 -2.40
CA GLU A 650 21.51 -20.75 -2.33
C GLU A 650 21.03 -19.97 -3.57
N ALA A 651 20.09 -20.54 -4.32
CA ALA A 651 19.45 -19.91 -5.47
C ALA A 651 18.20 -19.10 -5.07
N ASP A 652 17.52 -19.45 -3.97
CA ASP A 652 16.32 -18.75 -3.49
C ASP A 652 16.61 -17.96 -2.22
N CYS A 653 17.25 -16.81 -2.42
CA CYS A 653 17.76 -15.97 -1.35
C CYS A 653 16.89 -14.75 -1.01
N MET A 654 15.72 -14.59 -1.64
CA MET A 654 14.78 -13.48 -1.41
C MET A 654 13.57 -13.99 -0.63
N THR A 655 13.73 -14.11 0.67
CA THR A 655 12.78 -14.80 1.57
C THR A 655 11.92 -13.85 2.42
N GLY A 656 12.15 -12.53 2.34
CA GLY A 656 11.45 -11.53 3.13
C GLY A 656 11.93 -11.46 4.58
N ASP A 657 13.16 -11.89 4.85
CA ASP A 657 13.78 -11.84 6.17
C ASP A 657 15.15 -11.13 6.13
N SER A 658 15.86 -11.08 7.26
CA SER A 658 17.16 -10.40 7.37
C SER A 658 18.30 -11.05 6.57
N ASN A 659 18.01 -12.05 5.73
CA ASN A 659 18.97 -12.78 4.89
C ASN A 659 18.75 -12.54 3.40
N ASP A 660 17.84 -11.63 3.06
CA ASP A 660 17.59 -11.20 1.70
C ASP A 660 18.87 -10.64 1.08
N ARG A 661 19.14 -11.06 -0.16
CA ARG A 661 20.33 -10.69 -0.93
C ARG A 661 19.90 -10.27 -2.32
N MET A 662 20.40 -9.13 -2.80
CA MET A 662 20.07 -8.60 -4.14
C MET A 662 20.36 -9.60 -5.27
N VAL A 663 21.41 -10.43 -5.11
CA VAL A 663 21.76 -11.49 -6.07
C VAL A 663 22.04 -12.80 -5.31
N CYS A 664 21.45 -13.90 -5.77
CA CYS A 664 21.64 -15.24 -5.22
C CYS A 664 22.76 -15.99 -5.96
N CYS A 665 22.86 -17.31 -5.78
CA CYS A 665 23.82 -18.18 -6.46
C CYS A 665 25.30 -17.82 -6.26
N ARG A 666 25.63 -17.13 -5.16
CA ARG A 666 26.99 -16.77 -4.72
C ARG A 666 27.23 -17.24 -3.29
N GLU A 667 28.50 -17.32 -2.89
CA GLU A 667 28.88 -17.48 -1.49
C GLU A 667 29.06 -16.11 -0.83
N TYR A 668 28.33 -15.87 0.27
CA TYR A 668 28.47 -14.67 1.10
C TYR A 668 28.97 -15.04 2.48
N SER A 669 29.83 -14.19 3.04
CA SER A 669 30.54 -14.49 4.28
C SER A 669 29.61 -14.68 5.48
N GLU A 670 28.55 -13.88 5.62
CA GLU A 670 27.63 -13.93 6.77
C GLU A 670 26.64 -15.11 6.76
N VAL A 671 26.52 -15.82 5.63
CA VAL A 671 25.53 -16.90 5.46
C VAL A 671 26.14 -18.24 5.02
N LYS A 672 27.47 -18.33 5.00
CA LYS A 672 28.22 -19.52 4.56
C LYS A 672 27.84 -20.84 5.26
N ASN A 673 27.33 -20.76 6.49
CA ASN A 673 26.92 -21.92 7.30
C ASN A 673 25.40 -22.12 7.38
N LYS A 674 24.59 -21.40 6.60
CA LYS A 674 23.13 -21.56 6.61
C LYS A 674 22.71 -22.73 5.73
N THR A 675 21.57 -23.33 6.09
CA THR A 675 20.98 -24.43 5.32
C THR A 675 20.52 -23.93 3.94
N ILE A 676 20.98 -24.59 2.89
CA ILE A 676 20.62 -24.31 1.50
C ILE A 676 19.26 -24.97 1.22
N LYS A 677 18.27 -24.15 0.83
CA LYS A 677 16.92 -24.59 0.46
C LYS A 677 16.88 -25.04 -0.99
N ILE A 678 17.40 -24.20 -1.91
CA ILE A 678 17.44 -24.49 -3.34
C ILE A 678 18.89 -24.36 -3.81
N PRO A 679 19.58 -25.48 -4.12
CA PRO A 679 20.96 -25.43 -4.58
C PRO A 679 21.03 -24.90 -6.01
N ALA A 680 21.95 -23.97 -6.24
CA ALA A 680 22.22 -23.37 -7.54
C ALA A 680 22.70 -24.43 -8.55
N GLY A 681 21.99 -24.55 -9.67
CA GLY A 681 22.30 -25.48 -10.74
C GLY A 681 23.63 -25.18 -11.44
N TYR A 682 24.18 -26.19 -12.13
CA TYR A 682 25.45 -26.03 -12.85
C TYR A 682 25.32 -24.99 -13.98
N TRP A 683 24.26 -24.99 -14.77
CA TRP A 683 24.11 -24.08 -15.92
C TRP A 683 23.40 -22.76 -15.60
N GLY A 684 23.26 -22.41 -14.33
CA GLY A 684 22.39 -21.30 -13.91
C GLY A 684 21.12 -21.81 -13.23
N SER A 685 20.37 -20.89 -12.64
CA SER A 685 19.14 -21.21 -11.90
C SER A 685 18.09 -20.14 -12.17
N PRO A 686 16.85 -20.50 -12.55
CA PRO A 686 15.77 -19.55 -12.85
C PRO A 686 15.18 -18.96 -11.56
N HIS A 687 16.01 -18.27 -10.78
CA HIS A 687 15.72 -17.55 -9.54
C HIS A 687 16.31 -16.13 -9.64
N THR A 688 16.56 -15.46 -8.51
CA THR A 688 17.25 -14.16 -8.46
C THR A 688 18.77 -14.35 -8.64
N CYS A 689 19.16 -15.06 -9.69
CA CYS A 689 20.54 -15.34 -10.05
C CYS A 689 20.82 -14.85 -11.47
N ASP A 690 22.05 -14.42 -11.70
CA ASP A 690 22.60 -14.24 -13.04
C ASP A 690 23.20 -15.54 -13.59
N ILE A 691 23.58 -15.55 -14.87
CA ILE A 691 24.11 -16.76 -15.50
C ILE A 691 25.63 -16.89 -15.31
N PRO A 692 26.16 -18.11 -15.11
CA PRO A 692 27.60 -18.31 -15.13
C PRO A 692 28.14 -18.20 -16.57
N TYR A 693 29.41 -17.80 -16.70
CA TYR A 693 30.09 -17.64 -18.00
C TYR A 693 29.93 -18.83 -18.96
N ARG A 694 29.92 -20.06 -18.43
CA ARG A 694 29.72 -21.29 -19.23
C ARG A 694 28.36 -21.35 -19.95
N THR A 695 27.31 -20.79 -19.37
CA THR A 695 25.97 -20.76 -20.00
C THR A 695 25.95 -19.78 -21.17
N PHE A 696 26.61 -18.63 -21.02
CA PHE A 696 26.85 -17.70 -22.12
C PHE A 696 27.63 -18.36 -23.27
N ILE A 697 28.73 -19.08 -22.97
CA ILE A 697 29.48 -19.82 -23.99
C ILE A 697 28.62 -20.89 -24.68
N ASN A 698 27.84 -21.65 -23.91
CA ASN A 698 26.95 -22.66 -24.46
C ASN A 698 25.89 -22.05 -25.41
N ALA A 699 25.33 -20.88 -25.05
CA ALA A 699 24.44 -20.13 -25.92
C ALA A 699 25.13 -19.71 -27.22
N MET A 700 26.31 -19.10 -27.15
CA MET A 700 27.05 -18.65 -28.34
C MET A 700 27.43 -19.81 -29.26
N GLU A 701 27.84 -20.95 -28.69
CA GLU A 701 28.10 -22.17 -29.45
C GLU A 701 26.84 -22.71 -30.13
N HIS A 702 25.71 -22.75 -29.44
CA HIS A 702 24.46 -23.22 -30.02
C HIS A 702 24.05 -22.32 -31.18
N ILE A 703 23.98 -21.00 -30.95
CA ILE A 703 23.49 -20.03 -31.93
C ILE A 703 24.36 -20.03 -33.19
N SER A 704 25.68 -19.98 -33.03
CA SER A 704 26.62 -19.95 -34.17
C SER A 704 26.65 -21.22 -35.02
N LYS A 705 26.25 -22.38 -34.46
CA LYS A 705 26.21 -23.67 -35.17
C LYS A 705 24.90 -23.93 -35.91
N HIS A 706 23.78 -23.36 -35.43
CA HIS A 706 22.45 -23.76 -35.90
C HIS A 706 21.76 -22.75 -36.82
N ASP A 707 22.21 -21.50 -36.86
CA ASP A 707 21.59 -20.47 -37.70
C ASP A 707 22.62 -19.53 -38.33
N LYS A 708 22.18 -18.73 -39.31
CA LYS A 708 22.97 -17.68 -39.97
C LYS A 708 22.17 -16.38 -39.96
N PHE A 709 22.87 -15.31 -39.63
CA PHE A 709 22.27 -13.98 -39.51
C PHE A 709 22.95 -13.01 -40.47
N ASP A 710 22.15 -12.10 -41.03
CA ASP A 710 22.62 -11.00 -41.86
C ASP A 710 23.31 -9.93 -41.00
N TYR A 711 22.84 -9.74 -39.77
CA TYR A 711 23.50 -8.95 -38.72
C TYR A 711 22.95 -9.33 -37.33
N ILE A 712 23.66 -8.88 -36.30
CA ILE A 712 23.32 -9.12 -34.89
C ILE A 712 23.09 -7.78 -34.21
N ILE A 713 22.05 -7.69 -33.39
CA ILE A 713 21.77 -6.58 -32.48
C ILE A 713 22.10 -7.03 -31.06
N ILE A 714 22.83 -6.21 -30.31
CA ILE A 714 23.10 -6.42 -28.89
C ILE A 714 22.68 -5.17 -28.11
N THR A 715 21.71 -5.27 -27.21
CA THR A 715 21.18 -4.10 -26.50
C THR A 715 21.71 -3.95 -25.08
N GLY A 716 23.00 -4.24 -24.84
CA GLY A 716 23.71 -3.94 -23.59
C GLY A 716 23.54 -4.97 -22.46
N ASP A 717 23.98 -4.56 -21.27
CA ASP A 717 23.91 -5.28 -19.98
C ASP A 717 24.71 -6.59 -19.95
N PHE A 718 26.02 -6.45 -19.89
CA PHE A 718 26.98 -7.55 -19.76
C PHE A 718 27.36 -7.84 -18.30
N GLU A 719 27.39 -6.82 -17.44
CA GLU A 719 27.71 -6.95 -16.01
C GLU A 719 26.59 -7.68 -15.26
N SER A 720 26.93 -8.51 -14.26
CA SER A 720 25.94 -9.06 -13.33
C SER A 720 25.32 -8.00 -12.42
N HIS A 721 24.22 -8.30 -11.75
CA HIS A 721 23.50 -7.41 -10.81
C HIS A 721 24.25 -7.16 -9.48
N ASP A 722 25.56 -7.39 -9.43
CA ASP A 722 26.44 -7.14 -8.28
C ASP A 722 26.99 -5.72 -8.26
N MET A 723 26.09 -4.76 -8.46
CA MET A 723 26.36 -3.32 -8.57
C MET A 723 27.17 -2.72 -7.40
N TRP A 724 27.19 -3.39 -6.25
CA TRP A 724 27.99 -2.99 -5.08
C TRP A 724 29.51 -3.29 -5.24
N GLU A 725 29.90 -4.07 -6.25
CA GLU A 725 31.31 -4.42 -6.55
C GLU A 725 31.82 -3.80 -7.86
N TYR A 726 31.08 -2.89 -8.47
CA TYR A 726 31.46 -2.30 -9.74
C TYR A 726 32.72 -1.46 -9.62
N THR A 727 33.62 -1.62 -10.61
CA THR A 727 34.78 -0.77 -10.77
C THR A 727 34.97 -0.47 -12.25
N LYS A 728 35.45 0.73 -12.58
CA LYS A 728 35.71 1.12 -13.98
C LYS A 728 36.56 0.07 -14.70
N SER A 729 37.62 -0.43 -14.06
CA SER A 729 38.49 -1.47 -14.63
C SER A 729 37.78 -2.79 -14.89
N LYS A 730 36.97 -3.30 -13.93
CA LYS A 730 36.21 -4.56 -14.10
C LYS A 730 35.26 -4.41 -15.28
N THR A 731 34.50 -3.32 -15.32
CA THR A 731 33.54 -3.05 -16.39
C THR A 731 34.20 -2.89 -17.76
N MET A 732 35.31 -2.16 -17.84
CA MET A 732 36.08 -2.05 -19.09
C MET A 732 36.54 -3.44 -19.60
N SER A 733 37.07 -4.27 -18.71
CA SER A 733 37.53 -5.62 -19.07
C SER A 733 36.38 -6.51 -19.52
N ASN A 734 35.25 -6.49 -18.81
CA ASN A 734 34.08 -7.29 -19.15
C ASN A 734 33.49 -6.89 -20.49
N VAL A 735 33.29 -5.59 -20.75
CA VAL A 735 32.81 -5.10 -22.06
C VAL A 735 33.71 -5.56 -23.19
N MET A 736 35.03 -5.41 -23.04
CA MET A 736 35.99 -5.83 -24.06
C MET A 736 36.00 -7.36 -24.26
N ASN A 737 35.98 -8.13 -23.17
CA ASN A 737 36.08 -9.59 -23.21
C ASN A 737 34.81 -10.23 -23.78
N VAL A 738 33.63 -9.82 -23.31
CA VAL A 738 32.34 -10.36 -23.77
C VAL A 738 32.14 -10.03 -25.24
N SER A 739 32.39 -8.77 -25.65
CA SER A 739 32.35 -8.41 -27.08
C SER A 739 33.29 -9.29 -27.91
N ALA A 740 34.56 -9.44 -27.51
CA ALA A 740 35.52 -10.26 -28.25
C ALA A 740 35.10 -11.74 -28.37
N VAL A 741 34.45 -12.30 -27.36
CA VAL A 741 33.92 -13.68 -27.41
C VAL A 741 32.79 -13.78 -28.43
N ILE A 742 31.81 -12.88 -28.39
CA ILE A 742 30.72 -12.87 -29.38
C ILE A 742 31.29 -12.72 -30.79
N GLU A 743 32.23 -11.79 -30.97
CA GLU A 743 32.92 -11.59 -32.24
C GLU A 743 33.63 -12.85 -32.74
N SER A 744 34.19 -13.67 -31.85
CA SER A 744 34.87 -14.92 -32.21
C SER A 744 33.93 -16.02 -32.73
N TYR A 745 32.69 -16.07 -32.22
CA TYR A 745 31.65 -16.98 -32.69
C TYR A 745 31.00 -16.48 -33.99
N PHE A 746 31.01 -15.17 -34.22
CA PHE A 746 30.44 -14.51 -35.40
C PHE A 746 31.49 -13.65 -36.12
N PRO A 747 32.53 -14.26 -36.69
CA PRO A 747 33.67 -13.52 -37.26
C PRO A 747 33.33 -12.75 -38.54
N ASN A 748 32.25 -13.14 -39.23
CA ASN A 748 31.85 -12.57 -40.53
C ASN A 748 30.45 -11.94 -40.51
N THR A 749 29.81 -11.85 -39.35
CA THR A 749 28.48 -11.25 -39.20
C THR A 749 28.62 -9.92 -38.46
N PRO A 750 28.16 -8.80 -39.05
CA PRO A 750 28.20 -7.49 -38.39
C PRO A 750 27.40 -7.47 -37.09
N ILE A 751 27.95 -6.84 -36.05
CA ILE A 751 27.31 -6.67 -34.75
C ILE A 751 27.07 -5.19 -34.49
N TYR A 752 25.84 -4.83 -34.16
CA TYR A 752 25.44 -3.48 -33.79
C TYR A 752 25.00 -3.46 -32.33
N GLN A 753 25.69 -2.67 -31.51
CA GLN A 753 25.52 -2.68 -30.07
C GLN A 753 24.87 -1.38 -29.57
N ALA A 754 24.09 -1.47 -28.49
CA ALA A 754 23.56 -0.35 -27.74
C ALA A 754 24.02 -0.41 -26.29
N THR A 755 23.94 0.74 -25.63
CA THR A 755 24.41 0.94 -24.26
C THR A 755 23.39 0.44 -23.24
N GLY A 756 23.80 -0.49 -22.36
CA GLY A 756 23.00 -0.94 -21.22
C GLY A 756 23.22 -0.07 -19.98
N ASN A 757 22.34 -0.21 -18.99
CA ASN A 757 22.39 0.60 -17.78
C ASN A 757 23.41 0.05 -16.76
N HIS A 758 23.69 -1.25 -16.80
CA HIS A 758 24.67 -1.91 -15.93
C HIS A 758 26.15 -1.66 -16.32
N GLU A 759 26.42 -1.06 -17.48
CA GLU A 759 27.78 -0.64 -17.84
C GLU A 759 28.26 0.64 -17.11
N GLY A 760 27.34 1.39 -16.47
CA GLY A 760 27.69 2.55 -15.65
C GLY A 760 28.44 2.17 -14.37
N VAL A 761 29.35 3.02 -13.89
CA VAL A 761 30.01 2.85 -12.58
C VAL A 761 29.93 4.15 -11.76
N PRO A 762 29.09 4.19 -10.69
CA PRO A 762 28.12 3.17 -10.29
C PRO A 762 27.02 2.94 -11.35
N MET A 763 26.20 1.90 -11.19
CA MET A 763 25.12 1.56 -12.14
C MET A 763 24.34 2.80 -12.59
N ASP A 764 24.03 2.91 -13.88
CA ASP A 764 23.35 4.05 -14.54
C ASP A 764 24.10 5.38 -14.58
N ALA A 765 25.30 5.50 -14.01
CA ALA A 765 26.04 6.76 -13.94
C ALA A 765 26.58 7.20 -15.32
N MET A 766 25.74 7.88 -16.09
CA MET A 766 26.05 8.46 -17.41
C MET A 766 25.69 9.94 -17.44
N GLY A 767 26.64 10.77 -17.04
CA GLY A 767 26.43 12.22 -16.95
C GLY A 767 26.70 12.95 -18.27
N PRO A 768 25.89 13.97 -18.62
CA PRO A 768 26.08 14.76 -19.83
C PRO A 768 27.26 15.73 -19.71
N HIS A 769 27.83 16.15 -20.84
CA HIS A 769 28.97 17.07 -20.93
C HIS A 769 28.76 18.41 -20.22
N ALA A 770 27.51 18.88 -20.17
CA ALA A 770 27.16 20.14 -19.51
C ALA A 770 27.27 20.09 -17.98
N MET A 771 27.42 18.90 -17.38
CA MET A 771 27.46 18.78 -15.92
C MET A 771 28.79 19.30 -15.34
N PRO A 772 28.77 19.89 -14.13
CA PRO A 772 30.00 20.22 -13.40
C PRO A 772 30.86 18.96 -13.15
N GLU A 773 32.17 19.11 -13.03
CA GLU A 773 33.09 18.00 -12.73
C GLU A 773 33.07 16.86 -13.79
N TYR A 774 32.63 17.13 -15.03
CA TYR A 774 32.58 16.14 -16.10
C TYR A 774 33.92 15.41 -16.34
N SER A 775 35.05 16.11 -16.24
CA SER A 775 36.37 15.50 -16.47
C SER A 775 36.71 14.36 -15.49
N THR A 776 36.11 14.35 -14.29
CA THR A 776 36.36 13.33 -13.26
C THR A 776 35.23 12.30 -13.18
N ARG A 777 33.98 12.75 -13.34
CA ARG A 777 32.76 11.93 -13.17
C ARG A 777 32.16 11.42 -14.48
N GLY A 778 32.45 12.09 -15.59
CA GLY A 778 31.88 11.78 -16.90
C GLY A 778 32.20 10.37 -17.39
N PRO A 779 31.30 9.76 -18.17
CA PRO A 779 31.42 8.39 -18.67
C PRO A 779 32.42 8.27 -19.84
N GLN A 780 33.29 9.25 -20.07
CA GLN A 780 34.21 9.28 -21.21
C GLN A 780 35.12 8.04 -21.27
N TRP A 781 35.50 7.50 -20.11
CA TRP A 781 36.26 6.24 -20.03
C TRP A 781 35.47 5.07 -20.64
N LEU A 782 34.18 4.97 -20.34
CA LEU A 782 33.29 3.92 -20.82
C LEU A 782 32.99 4.11 -22.30
N TYR A 783 32.73 5.35 -22.73
CA TYR A 783 32.43 5.66 -24.13
C TYR A 783 33.65 5.39 -25.04
N ASN A 784 34.87 5.61 -24.52
CA ASN A 784 36.09 5.19 -25.20
C ASN A 784 36.20 3.67 -25.29
N THR A 785 35.82 2.94 -24.24
CA THR A 785 35.76 1.47 -24.26
C THR A 785 34.75 0.97 -25.28
N PHE A 786 33.55 1.54 -25.35
CA PHE A 786 32.57 1.21 -26.40
C PHE A 786 33.11 1.46 -27.80
N ALA A 787 33.71 2.63 -28.04
CA ALA A 787 34.33 2.93 -29.33
C ALA A 787 35.46 1.95 -29.68
N GLN A 788 36.13 1.36 -28.68
CA GLN A 788 37.15 0.34 -28.90
C GLN A 788 36.56 -1.06 -29.12
N ALA A 789 35.53 -1.44 -28.35
CA ALA A 789 34.86 -2.74 -28.42
C ALA A 789 34.06 -2.89 -29.72
N TRP A 790 33.43 -1.81 -30.20
CA TRP A 790 32.52 -1.86 -31.35
C TRP A 790 33.20 -1.57 -32.70
N LYS A 791 34.51 -1.25 -32.69
CA LYS A 791 35.24 -0.77 -33.87
C LYS A 791 35.34 -1.79 -35.01
N ARG A 792 35.15 -3.08 -34.73
CA ARG A 792 35.27 -4.15 -35.74
C ARG A 792 34.23 -3.96 -36.84
N ASP A 793 32.99 -3.68 -36.45
CA ASP A 793 31.83 -3.67 -37.33
C ASP A 793 31.31 -2.28 -37.66
N LEU A 794 31.85 -1.24 -37.00
CA LEU A 794 31.45 0.14 -37.22
C LEU A 794 32.53 0.93 -37.97
N PRO A 795 32.13 1.79 -38.94
CA PRO A 795 33.08 2.61 -39.65
C PRO A 795 33.70 3.66 -38.71
N PRO A 796 34.95 4.11 -38.94
CA PRO A 796 35.63 5.07 -38.06
C PRO A 796 34.86 6.38 -37.81
N SER A 797 33.94 6.76 -38.70
CA SER A 797 33.09 7.94 -38.57
C SER A 797 32.11 7.87 -37.39
N THR A 798 31.70 6.68 -36.94
CA THR A 798 30.80 6.54 -35.78
C THR A 798 31.51 6.83 -34.47
N ALA A 799 32.84 6.65 -34.41
CA ALA A 799 33.62 6.75 -33.19
C ALA A 799 33.45 8.10 -32.48
N THR A 800 33.27 9.19 -33.22
CA THR A 800 33.03 10.53 -32.64
C THR A 800 31.72 10.57 -31.85
N ASN A 801 30.61 10.08 -32.41
CA ASN A 801 29.32 10.09 -31.75
C ASN A 801 29.28 9.09 -30.59
N ILE A 802 29.91 7.92 -30.73
CA ILE A 802 30.04 6.94 -29.64
C ILE A 802 30.79 7.56 -28.46
N LYS A 803 31.93 8.22 -28.72
CA LYS A 803 32.73 8.85 -27.67
C LYS A 803 32.05 10.05 -27.01
N TYR A 804 31.10 10.68 -27.70
CA TYR A 804 30.35 11.83 -27.18
C TYR A 804 29.12 11.40 -26.36
N ARG A 805 28.27 10.50 -26.88
CA ARG A 805 26.97 10.19 -26.24
C ARG A 805 26.62 8.70 -26.21
N ALA A 806 27.59 7.83 -26.51
CA ALA A 806 27.39 6.39 -26.67
C ALA A 806 26.23 6.02 -27.62
N SER A 807 26.02 6.84 -28.65
CA SER A 807 25.03 6.63 -29.70
C SER A 807 25.71 6.74 -31.06
N TYR A 808 25.17 6.08 -32.08
CA TYR A 808 25.67 6.17 -33.45
C TYR A 808 24.61 5.81 -34.47
N SER A 809 24.85 6.18 -35.73
CA SER A 809 24.07 5.73 -36.87
C SER A 809 24.95 5.01 -37.89
N ILE A 810 24.39 4.03 -38.59
CA ILE A 810 25.06 3.28 -39.66
C ILE A 810 24.05 2.88 -40.75
N LYS A 811 24.49 2.78 -42.00
CA LYS A 811 23.67 2.35 -43.14
C LYS A 811 24.13 0.96 -43.62
N PRO A 812 23.65 -0.14 -43.00
CA PRO A 812 24.12 -1.49 -43.35
C PRO A 812 23.68 -1.94 -44.74
N PHE A 813 22.53 -1.44 -45.21
CA PHE A 813 21.97 -1.73 -46.52
C PHE A 813 21.46 -0.44 -47.16
N LYS A 814 21.33 -0.44 -48.49
CA LYS A 814 20.74 0.70 -49.20
C LYS A 814 19.28 0.86 -48.76
N GLY A 815 18.92 2.05 -48.26
CA GLY A 815 17.56 2.33 -47.81
C GLY A 815 17.26 1.93 -46.36
N LEU A 816 18.24 1.40 -45.60
CA LEU A 816 18.13 1.14 -44.16
C LEU A 816 19.22 1.89 -43.40
N LYS A 817 18.82 2.67 -42.39
CA LYS A 817 19.70 3.24 -41.35
C LYS A 817 19.38 2.57 -40.01
N ILE A 818 20.41 2.13 -39.29
CA ILE A 818 20.29 1.69 -37.90
C ILE A 818 20.81 2.82 -37.02
N ILE A 819 20.04 3.18 -35.99
CA ILE A 819 20.40 4.15 -34.97
C ILE A 819 20.49 3.41 -33.64
N SER A 820 21.70 3.35 -33.07
CA SER A 820 21.93 2.93 -31.70
C SER A 820 21.80 4.16 -30.80
N LEU A 821 20.81 4.15 -29.91
CA LEU A 821 20.48 5.26 -29.02
C LEU A 821 20.85 4.91 -27.58
N ASN A 822 21.38 5.88 -26.83
CA ASN A 822 21.62 5.71 -25.40
C ASN A 822 20.38 6.14 -24.58
N THR A 823 19.52 5.19 -24.21
CA THR A 823 18.36 5.46 -23.33
C THR A 823 18.68 5.49 -21.84
N VAL A 824 19.93 5.27 -21.41
CA VAL A 824 20.32 5.50 -19.99
C VAL A 824 20.18 6.97 -19.61
N TYR A 825 20.22 7.88 -20.59
CA TYR A 825 19.88 9.29 -20.38
C TYR A 825 18.42 9.54 -19.98
N CYS A 826 17.52 8.58 -20.15
CA CYS A 826 16.18 8.68 -19.60
C CYS A 826 16.00 7.95 -18.27
N SER A 827 17.01 7.23 -17.78
CA SER A 827 16.90 6.46 -16.54
C SER A 827 16.58 7.35 -15.34
N LYS A 828 15.61 6.92 -14.53
CA LYS A 828 15.35 7.49 -13.20
C LYS A 828 16.47 7.21 -12.19
N ASN A 829 17.29 6.19 -12.42
CA ASN A 829 18.39 5.82 -11.52
C ASN A 829 19.72 6.50 -11.90
N ASN A 830 19.78 7.16 -13.07
CA ASN A 830 20.91 8.01 -13.43
C ASN A 830 20.84 9.33 -12.66
N PHE A 831 21.59 9.42 -11.55
CA PHE A 831 21.52 10.57 -10.64
C PHE A 831 21.84 11.91 -11.31
N TYR A 832 22.64 11.91 -12.37
CA TYR A 832 23.02 13.14 -13.07
C TYR A 832 21.84 13.80 -13.80
N ASN A 833 20.80 13.05 -14.15
CA ASN A 833 19.59 13.59 -14.77
C ASN A 833 18.89 14.61 -13.85
N TYR A 834 19.04 14.49 -12.54
CA TYR A 834 18.45 15.42 -11.58
C TYR A 834 19.17 16.77 -11.47
N LEU A 835 20.33 16.94 -12.13
CA LEU A 835 20.93 18.26 -12.33
C LEU A 835 20.22 19.04 -13.45
N ASN A 836 19.85 18.33 -14.53
CA ASN A 836 19.03 18.82 -15.62
C ASN A 836 18.50 17.64 -16.45
N GLN A 837 17.19 17.43 -16.43
CA GLN A 837 16.55 16.31 -17.14
C GLN A 837 16.33 16.59 -18.64
N SER A 838 16.51 17.85 -19.08
CA SER A 838 16.18 18.27 -20.44
C SER A 838 17.26 17.83 -21.43
N ASP A 839 16.87 16.95 -22.37
CA ASP A 839 17.67 16.40 -23.46
C ASP A 839 19.20 16.26 -23.20
N PRO A 840 19.63 15.35 -22.30
CA PRO A 840 21.05 15.17 -21.98
C PRO A 840 21.89 14.92 -23.23
N ASP A 841 22.95 15.72 -23.41
CA ASP A 841 23.86 15.71 -24.56
C ASP A 841 23.18 15.87 -25.93
N ASP A 842 22.04 16.56 -25.99
CA ASP A 842 21.26 16.78 -27.22
C ASP A 842 20.88 15.45 -27.90
N THR A 843 20.63 14.41 -27.12
CA THR A 843 20.42 13.03 -27.60
C THR A 843 19.18 12.92 -28.47
N MET A 844 18.06 13.51 -28.05
CA MET A 844 16.83 13.59 -28.85
C MET A 844 16.99 14.51 -30.04
N ALA A 845 17.62 15.68 -29.86
CA ALA A 845 17.89 16.60 -30.98
C ALA A 845 18.71 15.92 -32.09
N TRP A 846 19.73 15.15 -31.72
CA TRP A 846 20.49 14.35 -32.68
C TRP A 846 19.66 13.25 -33.34
N LEU A 847 18.85 12.50 -32.56
CA LEU A 847 17.95 11.49 -33.12
C LEU A 847 17.01 12.10 -34.17
N VAL A 848 16.41 13.25 -33.87
CA VAL A 848 15.52 13.96 -34.80
C VAL A 848 16.25 14.36 -36.08
N ASN A 849 17.48 14.85 -35.98
CA ASN A 849 18.27 15.18 -37.17
C ASN A 849 18.54 13.94 -38.04
N GLU A 850 18.90 12.81 -37.42
CA GLU A 850 19.10 11.55 -38.14
C GLU A 850 17.83 11.04 -38.82
N LEU A 851 16.66 11.20 -38.16
CA LEU A 851 15.35 10.82 -38.70
C LEU A 851 14.88 11.76 -39.83
N LEU A 852 15.14 13.06 -39.73
CA LEU A 852 14.86 14.02 -40.80
C LEU A 852 15.69 13.71 -42.06
N GLU A 853 16.98 13.38 -41.87
CA GLU A 853 17.84 12.97 -42.98
C GLU A 853 17.32 11.69 -43.65
N SER A 854 16.93 10.69 -42.86
CA SER A 854 16.37 9.45 -43.40
C SER A 854 15.00 9.65 -44.07
N GLU A 855 14.13 10.50 -43.55
CA GLU A 855 12.87 10.88 -44.21
C GLU A 855 13.13 11.54 -45.56
N LYS A 856 14.10 12.47 -45.63
CA LYS A 856 14.51 13.14 -46.86
C LYS A 856 15.10 12.18 -47.90
N ASP A 857 15.92 11.24 -47.44
CA ASP A 857 16.59 10.24 -48.29
C ASP A 857 15.69 9.02 -48.58
N ASN A 858 14.46 9.01 -48.08
CA ASN A 858 13.49 7.91 -48.19
C ASN A 858 14.06 6.57 -47.69
N GLU A 859 14.78 6.63 -46.56
CA GLU A 859 15.33 5.49 -45.83
C GLU A 859 14.38 5.06 -44.71
N LYS A 860 14.42 3.77 -44.39
CA LYS A 860 13.80 3.21 -43.20
C LYS A 860 14.80 3.19 -42.05
N VAL A 861 14.29 3.32 -40.83
CA VAL A 861 15.11 3.41 -39.63
C VAL A 861 14.78 2.29 -38.65
N HIS A 862 15.80 1.57 -38.19
CA HIS A 862 15.72 0.73 -36.99
C HIS A 862 16.37 1.48 -35.83
N ILE A 863 15.63 1.68 -34.75
CA ILE A 863 16.19 2.20 -33.51
C ILE A 863 16.45 1.01 -32.59
N ILE A 864 17.71 0.81 -32.23
CA ILE A 864 18.14 -0.17 -31.23
C ILE A 864 18.55 0.57 -29.97
N SER A 865 18.07 0.12 -28.82
CA SER A 865 18.39 0.73 -27.52
C SER A 865 18.16 -0.26 -26.39
N HIS A 866 18.49 0.12 -25.16
CA HIS A 866 18.35 -0.75 -24.01
C HIS A 866 17.00 -0.56 -23.28
N ILE A 867 16.85 0.54 -22.52
CA ILE A 867 15.62 0.86 -21.75
C ILE A 867 14.47 1.24 -22.71
N PRO A 868 13.32 0.53 -22.69
CA PRO A 868 12.14 0.92 -23.47
C PRO A 868 11.48 2.18 -22.87
N PRO A 869 11.18 3.22 -23.68
CA PRO A 869 10.69 4.50 -23.17
C PRO A 869 9.36 4.45 -22.42
N GLY A 870 8.50 3.47 -22.69
CA GLY A 870 7.24 3.31 -21.95
C GLY A 870 7.42 2.72 -20.54
N SER A 871 8.61 2.20 -20.21
CA SER A 871 8.92 1.71 -18.87
C SER A 871 8.98 2.86 -17.87
N THR A 872 8.49 2.63 -16.64
CA THR A 872 8.70 3.56 -15.50
C THR A 872 10.13 3.57 -14.97
N TYR A 873 11.07 2.96 -15.70
CA TYR A 873 12.50 3.22 -15.57
C TYR A 873 12.92 4.49 -16.31
N CYS A 874 12.15 4.92 -17.32
CA CYS A 874 12.38 6.10 -18.13
C CYS A 874 11.58 7.30 -17.58
N LEU A 875 12.23 8.43 -17.32
CA LEU A 875 11.64 9.66 -16.80
C LEU A 875 10.51 10.18 -17.71
N LYS A 876 9.44 10.72 -17.11
CA LYS A 876 8.22 11.09 -17.82
C LYS A 876 8.46 12.07 -18.96
N GLY A 877 9.17 13.18 -18.70
CA GLY A 877 9.47 14.18 -19.72
C GLY A 877 10.22 13.60 -20.91
N TRP A 878 11.19 12.70 -20.68
CA TRP A 878 11.92 12.05 -21.77
C TRP A 878 11.00 11.09 -22.56
N SER A 879 10.24 10.25 -21.86
CA SER A 879 9.31 9.29 -22.47
C SER A 879 8.28 9.96 -23.38
N PHE A 880 7.66 11.04 -22.91
CA PHE A 880 6.65 11.78 -23.67
C PHE A 880 7.22 12.45 -24.91
N ASN A 881 8.38 13.11 -24.82
CA ASN A 881 9.00 13.73 -25.99
C ASN A 881 9.44 12.68 -27.02
N PHE A 882 9.97 11.52 -26.57
CA PHE A 882 10.28 10.42 -27.48
C PHE A 882 9.02 9.86 -28.16
N TYR A 883 7.92 9.75 -27.44
CA TYR A 883 6.64 9.32 -28.00
C TYR A 883 6.17 10.22 -29.15
N ASP A 884 6.30 11.54 -28.99
CA ASP A 884 5.95 12.51 -30.03
C ASP A 884 6.90 12.44 -31.24
N ILE A 885 8.18 12.13 -31.03
CA ILE A 885 9.15 11.86 -32.09
C ILE A 885 8.72 10.62 -32.89
N VAL A 886 8.37 9.51 -32.22
CA VAL A 886 7.89 8.30 -32.93
C VAL A 886 6.62 8.62 -33.72
N TYR A 887 5.69 9.39 -33.15
CA TYR A 887 4.49 9.82 -33.87
C TYR A 887 4.80 10.67 -35.11
N ARG A 888 5.77 11.59 -35.04
CA ARG A 888 6.20 12.43 -36.16
C ARG A 888 6.84 11.61 -37.28
N PHE A 889 7.58 10.56 -36.94
CA PHE A 889 8.37 9.78 -37.88
C PHE A 889 7.84 8.35 -38.08
N GLU A 890 6.54 8.12 -37.85
CA GLU A 890 5.92 6.77 -37.94
C GLU A 890 6.14 6.08 -39.29
N ASP A 891 6.22 6.86 -40.37
CA ASP A 891 6.46 6.35 -41.73
C ASP A 891 7.95 6.04 -42.00
N THR A 892 8.87 6.66 -41.25
CA THR A 892 10.33 6.54 -41.43
C THR A 892 10.90 5.45 -40.54
N ILE A 893 10.38 5.30 -39.33
CA ILE A 893 10.78 4.24 -38.38
C ILE A 893 10.15 2.92 -38.83
N GLY A 894 10.98 1.90 -39.07
CA GLY A 894 10.56 0.55 -39.44
C GLY A 894 10.59 -0.45 -38.28
N ALA A 895 11.41 -0.19 -37.25
CA ALA A 895 11.47 -1.02 -36.05
C ALA A 895 12.02 -0.24 -34.84
N LEU A 896 11.50 -0.59 -33.66
CA LEU A 896 11.98 -0.14 -32.36
C LEU A 896 12.31 -1.38 -31.51
N ILE A 897 13.57 -1.57 -31.12
CA ILE A 897 14.08 -2.83 -30.57
C ILE A 897 14.81 -2.56 -29.24
N TYR A 898 14.35 -3.21 -28.16
CA TYR A 898 14.77 -2.95 -26.77
C TYR A 898 15.00 -4.22 -25.94
N GLY A 899 15.62 -4.05 -24.76
CA GLY A 899 15.86 -5.08 -23.75
C GLY A 899 15.43 -4.64 -22.35
N HIS A 900 16.33 -4.74 -21.36
CA HIS A 900 16.27 -4.16 -20.01
C HIS A 900 15.23 -4.77 -19.05
N VAL A 901 14.02 -5.03 -19.52
CA VAL A 901 12.94 -5.53 -18.65
C VAL A 901 13.08 -7.03 -18.40
N HIS A 902 13.90 -7.71 -19.21
CA HIS A 902 14.19 -9.15 -19.18
C HIS A 902 13.01 -10.04 -19.54
N LYS A 903 11.80 -9.48 -19.67
CA LYS A 903 10.56 -10.20 -20.00
C LYS A 903 10.25 -10.10 -21.50
N ASP A 904 9.56 -11.11 -22.02
CA ASP A 904 9.14 -11.14 -23.41
C ASP A 904 7.83 -10.37 -23.56
N TYR A 905 7.89 -9.12 -24.04
CA TYR A 905 6.70 -8.29 -24.25
C TYR A 905 6.92 -7.17 -25.28
N PHE A 906 5.90 -6.36 -25.50
CA PHE A 906 5.89 -5.27 -26.47
C PHE A 906 5.09 -4.08 -25.92
N GLN A 907 5.25 -2.89 -26.50
CA GLN A 907 4.42 -1.72 -26.18
C GLN A 907 3.84 -1.11 -27.45
N VAL A 908 2.51 -0.95 -27.48
CA VAL A 908 1.79 -0.34 -28.60
C VAL A 908 1.70 1.17 -28.43
N TYR A 909 1.92 1.90 -29.53
CA TYR A 909 1.82 3.35 -29.59
C TYR A 909 0.49 3.75 -30.24
N TYR A 910 -0.24 4.67 -29.60
CA TYR A 910 -1.56 5.16 -29.97
C TYR A 910 -1.60 6.67 -30.18
N GLU A 911 -2.37 7.17 -31.14
CA GLU A 911 -2.55 8.62 -31.35
C GLU A 911 -3.07 9.30 -30.08
N ASN A 912 -2.49 10.46 -29.73
CA ASN A 912 -2.81 11.19 -28.49
C ASN A 912 -2.58 10.38 -27.18
N GLY A 913 -2.05 9.16 -27.28
CA GLY A 913 -1.97 8.19 -26.20
C GLY A 913 -3.32 7.68 -25.72
N ASP A 914 -4.33 7.60 -26.61
CA ASP A 914 -5.64 7.03 -26.31
C ASP A 914 -5.78 5.65 -26.95
N ILE A 915 -6.06 4.61 -26.16
CA ILE A 915 -6.18 3.23 -26.66
C ILE A 915 -7.34 3.02 -27.65
N ASN A 916 -8.31 3.94 -27.70
CA ASN A 916 -9.42 3.92 -28.65
C ASN A 916 -9.07 4.62 -29.98
N SER A 917 -7.90 5.25 -30.04
CA SER A 917 -7.39 5.88 -31.25
C SER A 917 -6.61 4.88 -32.12
N ARG A 918 -6.10 5.36 -33.25
CA ARG A 918 -5.32 4.54 -34.18
C ARG A 918 -4.00 4.09 -33.53
N PRO A 919 -3.70 2.78 -33.45
CA PRO A 919 -2.36 2.31 -33.16
C PRO A 919 -1.44 2.61 -34.37
N TYR A 920 -0.28 3.21 -34.13
CA TYR A 920 0.62 3.69 -35.18
C TYR A 920 2.04 3.12 -35.14
N HIS A 921 2.47 2.56 -34.01
CA HIS A 921 3.75 1.85 -33.91
C HIS A 921 3.72 0.79 -32.80
N VAL A 922 4.73 -0.06 -32.77
CA VAL A 922 5.01 -1.02 -31.68
C VAL A 922 6.51 -1.05 -31.41
N ASN A 923 6.91 -1.25 -30.15
CA ASN A 923 8.28 -1.64 -29.86
C ASN A 923 8.38 -3.10 -29.40
N TYR A 924 9.49 -3.74 -29.73
CA TYR A 924 9.78 -5.12 -29.37
C TYR A 924 10.76 -5.11 -28.20
N VAL A 925 10.35 -5.71 -27.09
CA VAL A 925 11.24 -5.91 -25.93
C VAL A 925 11.61 -7.39 -25.88
N ALA A 926 12.89 -7.69 -26.07
CA ALA A 926 13.36 -9.07 -26.07
C ALA A 926 13.56 -9.60 -24.64
N PRO A 927 13.32 -10.90 -24.40
CA PRO A 927 13.67 -11.51 -23.13
C PRO A 927 15.19 -11.60 -22.95
N SER A 928 15.62 -11.67 -21.68
CA SER A 928 17.03 -11.73 -21.32
C SER A 928 17.68 -13.08 -21.60
N LEU A 929 18.99 -13.05 -21.87
CA LEU A 929 19.82 -14.25 -21.82
C LEU A 929 20.15 -14.66 -20.37
N THR A 930 20.15 -13.71 -19.42
CA THR A 930 20.26 -14.03 -17.99
C THR A 930 18.98 -14.68 -17.44
N THR A 931 19.11 -15.36 -16.30
CA THR A 931 18.00 -15.88 -15.50
C THR A 931 17.40 -14.83 -14.56
N PHE A 932 18.08 -13.70 -14.37
CA PHE A 932 17.67 -12.65 -13.43
C PHE A 932 16.40 -11.92 -13.91
N SER A 933 15.32 -11.84 -13.16
CA SER A 933 14.98 -12.78 -12.09
C SER A 933 13.87 -13.72 -12.51
N ASN A 934 14.03 -14.96 -12.05
CA ASN A 934 13.03 -16.01 -12.07
C ASN A 934 12.59 -16.45 -13.46
N SER A 935 13.48 -16.34 -14.46
CA SER A 935 13.20 -16.71 -15.85
C SER A 935 14.22 -17.71 -16.36
N ASN A 936 13.80 -18.57 -17.28
CA ASN A 936 14.76 -19.33 -18.08
C ASN A 936 15.43 -18.39 -19.11
N PRO A 937 16.70 -18.65 -19.46
CA PRO A 937 17.47 -17.86 -20.42
C PRO A 937 16.89 -17.99 -21.83
N ALA A 938 16.88 -16.89 -22.57
CA ALA A 938 16.34 -16.83 -23.93
C ALA A 938 17.12 -15.89 -24.84
N TYR A 939 16.88 -16.02 -26.15
CA TYR A 939 17.31 -15.06 -27.17
C TYR A 939 16.22 -14.94 -28.24
N ARG A 940 16.30 -13.87 -29.04
CA ARG A 940 15.30 -13.55 -30.06
C ARG A 940 15.91 -13.52 -31.45
N VAL A 941 15.17 -14.00 -32.45
CA VAL A 941 15.52 -13.87 -33.86
C VAL A 941 14.37 -13.19 -34.61
N TYR A 942 14.67 -12.14 -35.35
CA TYR A 942 13.71 -11.46 -36.21
C TYR A 942 13.90 -11.88 -37.67
N THR A 943 12.79 -12.04 -38.37
CA THR A 943 12.79 -11.98 -39.84
C THR A 943 12.32 -10.59 -40.25
N VAL A 944 13.13 -9.90 -41.03
CA VAL A 944 12.89 -8.52 -41.52
C VAL A 944 12.68 -8.56 -43.04
N ASP A 945 11.85 -7.65 -43.55
CA ASP A 945 11.74 -7.45 -45.00
C ASP A 945 13.10 -7.14 -45.64
N GLY A 946 13.39 -7.78 -46.77
CA GLY A 946 14.74 -7.93 -47.30
C GLY A 946 15.39 -6.66 -47.87
N ASN A 947 16.63 -6.80 -48.32
CA ASN A 947 17.34 -5.72 -49.00
C ASN A 947 17.01 -5.71 -50.50
N TYR A 948 15.97 -4.97 -50.87
CA TYR A 948 15.57 -4.73 -52.25
C TYR A 948 14.89 -3.36 -52.41
N GLU A 949 14.77 -2.88 -53.64
CA GLU A 949 14.15 -1.57 -53.92
C GLU A 949 12.68 -1.55 -53.50
N GLY A 950 12.31 -0.57 -52.67
CA GLY A 950 10.95 -0.45 -52.12
C GLY A 950 10.65 -1.32 -50.90
N SER A 951 11.65 -2.01 -50.33
CA SER A 951 11.51 -2.75 -49.08
C SER A 951 10.98 -1.87 -47.95
N SER A 952 10.12 -2.44 -47.11
CA SER A 952 9.64 -1.75 -45.90
C SER A 952 10.67 -1.77 -44.77
N PHE A 953 11.62 -2.71 -44.82
CA PHE A 953 12.52 -3.08 -43.72
C PHE A 953 11.80 -3.29 -42.38
N THR A 954 10.50 -3.57 -42.35
CA THR A 954 9.76 -3.84 -41.11
C THR A 954 10.01 -5.28 -40.66
N ILE A 955 9.87 -5.55 -39.35
CA ILE A 955 9.87 -6.92 -38.83
C ILE A 955 8.61 -7.64 -39.32
N ILE A 956 8.77 -8.82 -39.90
CA ILE A 956 7.68 -9.64 -40.47
C ILE A 956 7.44 -10.94 -39.72
N GLU A 957 8.40 -11.38 -38.90
CA GLU A 957 8.27 -12.49 -37.94
C GLU A 957 9.24 -12.30 -36.77
N SER A 958 8.87 -12.84 -35.61
CA SER A 958 9.65 -12.83 -34.37
C SER A 958 9.65 -14.23 -33.76
N GLU A 959 10.84 -14.83 -33.61
CA GLU A 959 11.06 -16.18 -33.07
C GLU A 959 11.80 -16.06 -31.73
N THR A 960 11.22 -16.56 -30.64
CA THR A 960 11.90 -16.62 -29.32
C THR A 960 12.43 -18.04 -29.12
N TYR A 961 13.69 -18.15 -28.71
CA TYR A 961 14.35 -19.41 -28.35
C TYR A 961 14.72 -19.38 -26.88
N TYR A 962 14.55 -20.49 -26.17
CA TYR A 962 14.88 -20.59 -24.75
C TYR A 962 15.52 -21.93 -24.40
N ALA A 963 16.17 -22.00 -23.24
CA ALA A 963 16.65 -23.25 -22.66
C ALA A 963 16.09 -23.45 -21.24
N ASN A 964 15.47 -24.60 -20.97
CA ASN A 964 14.97 -24.92 -19.63
C ASN A 964 16.12 -25.42 -18.73
N LEU A 965 16.60 -24.56 -17.82
CA LEU A 965 17.72 -24.89 -16.95
C LEU A 965 17.36 -25.91 -15.86
N THR A 966 16.07 -26.02 -15.52
CA THR A 966 15.56 -26.98 -14.50
C THR A 966 15.80 -28.43 -14.90
N GLU A 967 15.96 -28.71 -16.20
CA GLU A 967 16.17 -30.06 -16.73
C GLU A 967 17.64 -30.37 -17.03
N THR A 968 18.57 -29.48 -16.63
CA THR A 968 20.00 -29.60 -16.91
C THR A 968 20.78 -30.18 -15.73
N SER A 969 21.97 -30.68 -16.01
CA SER A 969 22.95 -31.11 -15.00
C SER A 969 24.36 -30.84 -15.51
N GLU A 970 25.39 -31.06 -14.69
CA GLU A 970 26.78 -30.92 -15.15
C GLU A 970 27.09 -31.76 -16.40
N THR A 971 26.49 -32.95 -16.52
CA THR A 971 26.66 -33.85 -17.67
C THR A 971 25.59 -33.69 -18.76
N LYS A 972 24.52 -32.92 -18.49
CA LYS A 972 23.43 -32.65 -19.43
C LYS A 972 23.34 -31.13 -19.70
N PRO A 973 23.97 -30.62 -20.77
CA PRO A 973 23.97 -29.20 -21.09
C PRO A 973 22.56 -28.69 -21.46
N PRO A 974 22.34 -27.35 -21.44
CA PRO A 974 21.10 -26.74 -21.89
C PRO A 974 20.81 -27.07 -23.35
N GLU A 975 19.57 -27.44 -23.63
CA GLU A 975 19.04 -27.59 -24.98
C GLU A 975 18.23 -26.34 -25.33
N TRP A 976 18.74 -25.56 -26.28
CA TRP A 976 18.08 -24.37 -26.79
C TRP A 976 17.10 -24.77 -27.88
N LYS A 977 15.83 -24.41 -27.71
CA LYS A 977 14.75 -24.77 -28.64
C LYS A 977 13.88 -23.55 -28.93
N LEU A 978 13.24 -23.58 -30.10
CA LEU A 978 12.21 -22.60 -30.45
C LEU A 978 11.08 -22.69 -29.43
N GLU A 979 10.83 -21.59 -28.72
CA GLU A 979 9.72 -21.48 -27.77
C GLU A 979 8.41 -21.26 -28.53
N TYR A 980 8.39 -20.25 -29.41
CA TYR A 980 7.25 -19.92 -30.26
C TYR A 980 7.63 -18.99 -31.42
N LYS A 981 6.74 -18.91 -32.41
CA LYS A 981 6.74 -17.86 -33.45
C LYS A 981 5.56 -16.93 -33.21
N LEU A 982 5.81 -15.62 -33.13
CA LEU A 982 4.86 -14.63 -32.63
C LEU A 982 3.52 -14.64 -33.39
N LYS A 983 3.55 -14.69 -34.72
CA LYS A 983 2.30 -14.67 -35.51
C LYS A 983 1.47 -15.93 -35.35
N GLU A 984 2.13 -17.09 -35.39
CA GLU A 984 1.45 -18.39 -35.25
C GLU A 984 0.83 -18.50 -33.86
N GLU A 985 1.61 -18.14 -32.84
CA GLU A 985 1.26 -18.31 -31.44
C GLU A 985 0.05 -17.47 -31.01
N TYR A 986 -0.03 -16.22 -31.47
CA TYR A 986 -1.14 -15.32 -31.13
C TYR A 986 -2.19 -15.17 -32.25
N GLY A 987 -2.08 -15.96 -33.31
CA GLY A 987 -3.00 -15.93 -34.46
C GLY A 987 -3.05 -14.55 -35.12
N MET A 988 -1.88 -13.97 -35.39
CA MET A 988 -1.74 -12.65 -36.01
C MET A 988 -1.55 -12.78 -37.53
N ASN A 989 -2.24 -11.94 -38.30
CA ASN A 989 -2.11 -11.92 -39.76
C ASN A 989 -0.79 -11.28 -40.22
N ASP A 990 -0.35 -10.27 -39.49
CA ASP A 990 0.90 -9.54 -39.69
C ASP A 990 1.39 -9.01 -38.34
N LEU A 991 2.53 -8.30 -38.34
CA LEU A 991 3.07 -7.62 -37.16
C LEU A 991 2.81 -6.10 -37.21
N SER A 992 1.65 -5.70 -37.72
CA SER A 992 1.24 -4.29 -37.68
C SER A 992 0.84 -3.85 -36.27
N PRO A 993 0.93 -2.55 -35.93
CA PRO A 993 0.46 -2.01 -34.65
C PRO A 993 -0.99 -2.39 -34.33
N GLU A 994 -1.83 -2.45 -35.36
CA GLU A 994 -3.22 -2.90 -35.28
C GLU A 994 -3.32 -4.37 -34.84
N SER A 995 -2.52 -5.27 -35.43
CA SER A 995 -2.47 -6.68 -35.00
C SER A 995 -2.03 -6.83 -33.55
N PHE A 996 -1.05 -6.03 -33.09
CA PHE A 996 -0.65 -6.03 -31.67
C PHE A 996 -1.75 -5.51 -30.74
N HIS A 997 -2.41 -4.40 -31.07
CA HIS A 997 -3.56 -3.92 -30.31
C HIS A 997 -4.65 -4.99 -30.20
N ASN A 998 -5.00 -5.65 -31.31
CA ASN A 998 -5.99 -6.73 -31.33
C ASN A 998 -5.60 -7.90 -30.43
N VAL A 999 -4.32 -8.28 -30.35
CA VAL A 999 -3.84 -9.29 -29.39
C VAL A 999 -4.09 -8.83 -27.96
N THR A 1000 -3.82 -7.57 -27.61
CA THR A 1000 -4.10 -7.05 -26.27
C THR A 1000 -5.59 -7.09 -25.93
N VAL A 1001 -6.48 -6.85 -26.90
CA VAL A 1001 -7.94 -6.96 -26.72
C VAL A 1001 -8.36 -8.42 -26.53
N LYS A 1002 -7.78 -9.37 -27.30
CA LYS A 1002 -8.05 -10.80 -27.11
C LYS A 1002 -7.71 -11.25 -25.68
N PHE A 1003 -6.59 -10.80 -25.12
CA PHE A 1003 -6.17 -11.15 -23.76
C PHE A 1003 -7.18 -10.77 -22.65
N GLU A 1004 -8.07 -9.80 -22.90
CA GLU A 1004 -9.11 -9.41 -21.94
C GLU A 1004 -10.19 -10.50 -21.77
N HIS A 1005 -10.43 -11.28 -22.81
CA HIS A 1005 -11.55 -12.24 -22.88
C HIS A 1005 -11.11 -13.70 -23.05
N ASP A 1006 -9.92 -13.93 -23.63
CA ASP A 1006 -9.32 -15.25 -23.82
C ASP A 1006 -8.27 -15.53 -22.74
N LEU A 1007 -8.70 -16.24 -21.68
CA LEU A 1007 -7.85 -16.57 -20.53
C LEU A 1007 -6.74 -17.54 -20.89
N GLU A 1008 -7.01 -18.53 -21.74
CA GLU A 1008 -6.01 -19.52 -22.13
C GLU A 1008 -4.88 -18.87 -22.93
N LEU A 1009 -5.24 -17.99 -23.88
CA LEU A 1009 -4.27 -17.24 -24.66
C LEU A 1009 -3.44 -16.28 -23.79
N PHE A 1010 -4.08 -15.62 -22.80
CA PHE A 1010 -3.37 -14.77 -21.85
C PHE A 1010 -2.42 -15.58 -20.95
N ASP A 1011 -2.86 -16.71 -20.40
CA ASP A 1011 -2.02 -17.57 -19.56
C ASP A 1011 -0.79 -18.08 -20.32
N LYS A 1012 -0.97 -18.38 -21.62
CA LYS A 1012 0.12 -18.74 -22.52
C LYS A 1012 1.09 -17.58 -22.75
N TYR A 1013 0.58 -16.37 -23.02
CA TYR A 1013 1.40 -15.17 -23.03
C TYR A 1013 2.16 -14.96 -21.72
N TYR A 1014 1.50 -15.10 -20.57
CA TYR A 1014 2.11 -14.82 -19.27
C TYR A 1014 3.17 -15.86 -18.88
N LEU A 1015 3.02 -17.10 -19.37
CA LEU A 1015 4.07 -18.12 -19.31
C LEU A 1015 5.30 -17.67 -20.12
N TYR A 1016 5.14 -17.24 -21.37
CA TYR A 1016 6.26 -16.74 -22.21
C TYR A 1016 6.85 -15.44 -21.70
N TYR A 1017 6.04 -14.54 -21.14
CA TYR A 1017 6.50 -13.31 -20.51
C TYR A 1017 7.51 -13.62 -19.39
N ASN A 1018 7.22 -14.63 -18.56
CA ASN A 1018 8.06 -15.02 -17.43
C ASN A 1018 9.09 -16.12 -17.76
N ARG A 1019 8.88 -16.92 -18.81
CA ARG A 1019 9.59 -18.19 -19.11
C ARG A 1019 9.69 -19.13 -17.91
N ASN A 1020 8.71 -19.01 -17.02
CA ASN A 1020 8.55 -19.77 -15.81
C ASN A 1020 7.09 -19.64 -15.35
N TYR A 1021 6.53 -20.69 -14.76
CA TYR A 1021 5.13 -20.66 -14.36
C TYR A 1021 4.90 -19.67 -13.22
N ARG A 1022 3.99 -18.71 -13.42
CA ARG A 1022 3.55 -17.76 -12.40
C ARG A 1022 2.04 -17.54 -12.52
N SER A 1023 1.34 -17.69 -11.40
CA SER A 1023 -0.09 -17.39 -11.31
C SER A 1023 -0.35 -15.90 -11.56
N CYS A 1024 -1.34 -15.59 -12.39
CA CYS A 1024 -1.77 -14.22 -12.68
C CYS A 1024 -3.29 -14.13 -12.68
N LYS A 1025 -3.86 -13.62 -11.57
CA LYS A 1025 -5.31 -13.42 -11.43
C LYS A 1025 -5.78 -12.14 -12.15
N ALA A 1026 -7.06 -11.81 -12.05
CA ALA A 1026 -7.70 -10.69 -12.77
C ALA A 1026 -6.93 -9.36 -12.72
N THR A 1027 -6.55 -8.88 -11.53
CA THR A 1027 -5.80 -7.62 -11.38
C THR A 1027 -4.39 -7.69 -11.99
N CYS A 1028 -3.70 -8.82 -11.86
CA CYS A 1028 -2.41 -9.04 -12.51
C CYS A 1028 -2.56 -8.99 -14.03
N ARG A 1029 -3.59 -9.64 -14.57
CA ARG A 1029 -3.89 -9.66 -16.01
C ARG A 1029 -4.17 -8.26 -16.56
N MET A 1030 -5.03 -7.49 -15.90
CA MET A 1030 -5.31 -6.10 -16.30
C MET A 1030 -4.03 -5.25 -16.33
N ASN A 1031 -3.18 -5.37 -15.31
CA ASN A 1031 -1.90 -4.66 -15.27
C ASN A 1031 -0.94 -5.11 -16.38
N ALA A 1032 -0.87 -6.41 -16.67
CA ALA A 1032 -0.03 -6.93 -17.75
C ALA A 1032 -0.51 -6.44 -19.12
N ILE A 1033 -1.83 -6.43 -19.37
CA ILE A 1033 -2.44 -5.88 -20.59
C ILE A 1033 -2.18 -4.37 -20.69
N CYS A 1034 -2.33 -3.64 -19.59
CA CYS A 1034 -2.06 -2.20 -19.61
C CYS A 1034 -0.58 -1.91 -19.90
N ALA A 1035 0.36 -2.69 -19.35
CA ALA A 1035 1.78 -2.56 -19.66
C ALA A 1035 2.07 -2.76 -21.15
N LEU A 1036 1.36 -3.69 -21.82
CA LEU A 1036 1.46 -3.90 -23.28
C LEU A 1036 0.94 -2.71 -24.11
N ARG A 1037 0.05 -1.90 -23.55
CA ARG A 1037 -0.51 -0.71 -24.19
C ARG A 1037 0.23 0.58 -23.83
N SER A 1038 1.07 0.55 -22.80
CA SER A 1038 1.71 1.73 -22.22
C SER A 1038 3.09 1.97 -22.85
N ALA A 1039 3.13 2.69 -23.97
CA ALA A 1039 4.37 3.14 -24.60
C ALA A 1039 4.86 4.52 -24.11
N ARG A 1040 4.18 5.13 -23.11
CA ARG A 1040 4.67 6.27 -22.31
C ARG A 1040 4.74 5.90 -20.83
N SER A 1041 5.81 6.33 -20.16
CA SER A 1041 5.98 6.12 -18.73
C SER A 1041 5.06 7.06 -17.91
N TYR A 1042 4.65 6.63 -16.72
CA TYR A 1042 3.84 7.44 -15.79
C TYR A 1042 2.52 7.99 -16.39
N ASP A 1043 1.86 7.21 -17.26
CA ASP A 1043 0.65 7.62 -18.00
C ASP A 1043 -0.45 6.54 -18.02
N LYS A 1044 -0.53 5.74 -16.95
CA LYS A 1044 -1.49 4.62 -16.86
C LYS A 1044 -2.94 5.03 -17.09
N SER A 1045 -3.35 6.23 -16.65
CA SER A 1045 -4.72 6.73 -16.78
C SER A 1045 -5.24 6.80 -18.22
N ASN A 1046 -4.35 6.94 -19.20
CA ASN A 1046 -4.73 6.98 -20.61
C ASN A 1046 -4.67 5.61 -21.30
N PHE A 1047 -3.94 4.65 -20.73
CA PHE A 1047 -3.73 3.32 -21.33
C PHE A 1047 -4.47 2.18 -20.63
N CYS A 1048 -4.92 2.39 -19.39
CA CYS A 1048 -5.72 1.44 -18.64
C CYS A 1048 -7.17 1.96 -18.57
N ASN A 1049 -8.14 1.25 -19.18
CA ASN A 1049 -9.54 1.42 -18.83
C ASN A 1049 -9.73 0.75 -17.46
N GLU A 1050 -9.71 1.54 -16.39
CA GLU A 1050 -10.01 1.06 -15.03
C GLU A 1050 -11.52 0.95 -14.81
#